data_AF-A0A7J4SQ79-F1
#
_entry.id   AF-A0A7J4SQ79-F1
#
_cell.length_a   1.000
_cell.length_b   1.000
_cell.length_c   1.000
_cell.angle_alpha   90.00
_cell.angle_beta   90.00
_cell.angle_gamma   90.00
#
_symmetry.space_group_name_H-M   'P 1'
#
loop_
_entity.id
_entity.type
_entity.pdbx_description
1 polymer ?
#
loop_
_entity_poly.entity_id
_entity_poly.type
_entity_poly.pdbx_seq_one_letter_code
_entity_poly.pdbx_strand_id
1 'polypeptide(L)'
;TAAWDRYNGSGVMIRIVDDGLDILHEDLQPNFDASTSYDYCDNDEDPSPVASSDNHGTAVAGVAAGMGDNGIGIAGVAWGASHNHARFLCGGAAVPALSDFNQDIDIYHNSWGYGGAGFASLGPSSAAMLESGVYDGRSSLGSIFTFSAGNEYTSDENVNQKGFQKSRYTIAIGAITYSGVQSWYSSIGAPVLVVGPSNGGSLGITTADRTGSVGYSSTNYTDSFGGTSSSGPKVAGLAGLILEAEPTLTWRDMQAILVHSSTPNDLNHENWSVNGAGLPVSHYYGFGMVDATAAVNLAENWTFLGPEVNISTPLYTPSVNIPPSGTPLSFSHTVTDLLNIESVELFMDVDHQNPEDLIITLTSPSGYTSILADTNPAEYGNMRYHDMVSMHHYGELTAGTWTVNVLDVNSTGSTGTVNDWQLVFHGTEADADGDGWTNEEENLCGSMVNDPNSTPDDVDGDGTCDAMDDDIDGDGWSNVSEMACGTDAYDPLSLPSADTDSDGLCDSVDIDDDNDGIEDNMDAFPLDGQAWHDTDGDGLADETYKLVCCTYSLDEFEDVQLNSTFSWDLGASPSWSLDNSTSSSGNASLRSGSISDNEASSISLTLSTESANGSFAYKVDSESSYDFLIFSVDGAQVESWSGDTGWSNYSFPLSAGTHTLQWTYSKDYTVSNGQDAAWIDNLDLPTSLFMTNPEV
;
A
#
# COMPACT_ATOMS: atom_id res chain seq x y z
N THR A 1 8.70 -7.93 28.45
CA THR A 1 8.82 -8.78 27.26
C THR A 1 9.03 -10.22 27.72
N ALA A 2 8.43 -11.21 27.06
CA ALA A 2 8.67 -12.63 27.38
C ALA A 2 10.03 -13.13 26.82
N ALA A 3 10.68 -12.34 25.95
CA ALA A 3 12.03 -12.66 25.46
C ALA A 3 13.05 -12.84 26.59
N TRP A 4 13.02 -11.97 27.61
CA TRP A 4 13.92 -12.03 28.78
C TRP A 4 13.72 -13.25 29.69
N ASP A 5 12.64 -14.00 29.53
CA ASP A 5 12.48 -15.27 30.24
C ASP A 5 13.42 -16.35 29.67
N ARG A 6 14.03 -16.12 28.50
CA ARG A 6 14.91 -17.07 27.80
C ARG A 6 16.24 -16.47 27.35
N TYR A 7 16.25 -15.22 26.91
CA TYR A 7 17.37 -14.57 26.25
C TYR A 7 17.64 -13.20 26.85
N ASN A 8 18.89 -12.88 27.14
CA ASN A 8 19.33 -11.58 27.62
C ASN A 8 20.48 -10.98 26.78
N GLY A 9 20.86 -11.61 25.67
CA GLY A 9 21.95 -11.23 24.79
C GLY A 9 23.30 -11.88 25.15
N SER A 10 23.32 -12.86 26.05
CA SER A 10 24.57 -13.50 26.48
C SER A 10 25.30 -14.15 25.29
N GLY A 11 26.62 -13.93 25.22
CA GLY A 11 27.46 -14.47 24.15
C GLY A 11 27.46 -13.64 22.86
N VAL A 12 26.73 -12.52 22.83
CA VAL A 12 26.76 -11.55 21.73
C VAL A 12 27.59 -10.33 22.11
N MET A 13 28.32 -9.78 21.14
CA MET A 13 29.13 -8.57 21.28
C MET A 13 28.52 -7.40 20.50
N ILE A 14 28.18 -6.31 21.21
CA ILE A 14 27.65 -5.07 20.61
C ILE A 14 28.72 -3.97 20.67
N ARG A 15 29.21 -3.54 19.50
CA ARG A 15 30.06 -2.36 19.36
C ARG A 15 29.23 -1.10 19.22
N ILE A 16 29.46 -0.14 20.09
CA ILE A 16 28.91 1.21 19.96
C ILE A 16 29.96 2.10 19.31
N VAL A 17 29.62 2.69 18.16
CA VAL A 17 30.53 3.54 17.39
C VAL A 17 30.09 5.00 17.57
N ASP A 18 30.76 5.74 18.46
CA ASP A 18 30.22 7.02 18.97
C ASP A 18 31.31 7.98 19.52
N ASP A 19 30.96 8.85 20.48
CA ASP A 19 31.81 9.89 21.08
C ASP A 19 32.63 9.44 22.30
N GLY A 20 32.38 8.22 22.80
CA GLY A 20 33.13 7.59 23.88
C GLY A 20 32.24 6.84 24.88
N LEU A 21 32.88 6.15 25.83
CA LEU A 21 32.22 5.38 26.88
C LEU A 21 32.83 5.68 28.24
N ASP A 22 32.01 6.03 29.24
CA ASP A 22 32.43 5.97 30.63
C ASP A 22 32.64 4.51 31.07
N ILE A 23 33.86 3.98 30.85
CA ILE A 23 34.24 2.59 31.12
C ILE A 23 34.17 2.20 32.60
N LEU A 24 34.03 3.18 33.51
CA LEU A 24 33.91 2.96 34.94
C LEU A 24 32.46 3.05 35.44
N HIS A 25 31.49 3.30 34.54
CA HIS A 25 30.09 3.34 34.89
C HIS A 25 29.63 2.00 35.46
N GLU A 26 28.93 2.03 36.59
CA GLU A 26 28.58 0.84 37.39
C GLU A 26 27.68 -0.17 36.65
N ASP A 27 26.83 0.29 35.74
CA ASP A 27 26.01 -0.56 34.87
C ASP A 27 26.65 -0.90 33.51
N LEU A 28 27.85 -0.41 33.19
CA LEU A 28 28.50 -0.69 31.89
C LEU A 28 29.79 -1.49 32.05
N GLN A 29 30.60 -1.17 33.07
CA GLN A 29 31.86 -1.84 33.36
C GLN A 29 31.76 -3.39 33.42
N PRO A 30 30.71 -4.02 34.00
CA PRO A 30 30.68 -5.47 34.14
C PRO A 30 30.76 -6.25 32.83
N ASN A 31 30.21 -5.69 31.75
CA ASN A 31 30.14 -6.33 30.43
C ASN A 31 31.02 -5.65 29.38
N PHE A 32 31.85 -4.68 29.78
CA PHE A 32 32.73 -3.95 28.87
C PHE A 32 33.94 -4.80 28.45
N ASP A 33 34.16 -4.93 27.14
CA ASP A 33 35.34 -5.54 26.55
C ASP A 33 36.33 -4.47 26.07
N ALA A 34 37.43 -4.33 26.81
CA ALA A 34 38.53 -3.43 26.46
C ALA A 34 39.41 -3.95 25.32
N SER A 35 39.43 -5.26 25.07
CA SER A 35 40.38 -5.88 24.13
C SER A 35 40.09 -5.59 22.66
N THR A 36 38.84 -5.26 22.36
CA THR A 36 38.34 -4.92 21.03
C THR A 36 37.80 -3.49 20.95
N SER A 37 37.94 -2.71 22.02
CA SER A 37 37.64 -1.27 22.04
C SER A 37 38.80 -0.45 21.49
N TYR A 38 38.50 0.71 20.91
CA TYR A 38 39.54 1.60 20.39
C TYR A 38 39.10 3.06 20.34
N ASP A 39 40.03 3.97 20.64
CA ASP A 39 39.89 5.40 20.44
C ASP A 39 40.61 5.84 19.15
N TYR A 40 39.83 6.16 18.11
CA TYR A 40 40.34 6.65 16.83
C TYR A 40 40.64 8.16 16.82
N CYS A 41 40.25 8.88 17.87
CA CYS A 41 40.56 10.30 18.06
C CYS A 41 41.99 10.49 18.53
N ASP A 42 42.34 9.75 19.57
CA ASP A 42 43.62 9.87 20.27
C ASP A 42 44.58 8.72 19.92
N ASN A 43 44.09 7.73 19.16
CA ASN A 43 44.84 6.60 18.62
C ASN A 43 45.42 5.71 19.73
N ASP A 44 44.57 5.32 20.68
CA ASP A 44 44.88 4.41 21.78
C ASP A 44 43.71 3.47 22.11
N GLU A 45 43.88 2.64 23.14
CA GLU A 45 42.92 1.59 23.55
C GLU A 45 41.86 2.09 24.54
N ASP A 46 41.88 3.37 24.96
CA ASP A 46 40.98 3.92 25.98
C ASP A 46 39.85 4.74 25.34
N PRO A 47 38.64 4.18 25.13
CA PRO A 47 37.54 4.89 24.50
C PRO A 47 36.84 5.90 25.44
N SER A 48 37.46 6.27 26.56
CA SER A 48 36.85 7.16 27.55
C SER A 48 36.49 8.53 26.96
N PRO A 49 35.39 9.17 27.39
CA PRO A 49 34.96 10.42 26.82
C PRO A 49 35.85 11.57 27.32
N VAL A 50 36.41 12.35 26.39
CA VAL A 50 37.40 13.40 26.70
C VAL A 50 36.74 14.78 26.81
N ALA A 51 35.84 15.12 25.88
CA ALA A 51 35.16 16.41 25.91
C ALA A 51 33.99 16.39 26.89
N SER A 52 33.58 17.59 27.36
CA SER A 52 32.41 17.75 28.22
C SER A 52 31.09 17.47 27.49
N SER A 53 31.11 17.40 26.16
CA SER A 53 29.97 17.06 25.32
C SER A 53 29.88 15.57 24.98
N ASP A 54 30.94 14.79 25.25
CA ASP A 54 31.05 13.38 24.87
C ASP A 54 30.20 12.50 25.83
N ASN A 55 28.89 12.71 25.83
CA ASN A 55 27.94 12.07 26.74
C ASN A 55 27.10 10.99 26.04
N HIS A 56 27.07 11.02 24.71
CA HIS A 56 26.10 10.31 23.90
C HIS A 56 26.37 8.81 23.89
N GLY A 57 27.61 8.39 23.63
CA GLY A 57 28.00 6.99 23.52
C GLY A 57 27.79 6.18 24.81
N THR A 58 27.89 6.82 25.98
CA THR A 58 27.59 6.18 27.28
C THR A 58 26.09 5.91 27.43
N ALA A 59 25.23 6.87 27.05
CA ALA A 59 23.79 6.71 27.08
C ALA A 59 23.29 5.67 26.07
N VAL A 60 23.86 5.67 24.85
CA VAL A 60 23.59 4.67 23.80
C VAL A 60 23.95 3.27 24.30
N ALA A 61 25.12 3.09 24.93
CA ALA A 61 25.56 1.82 25.49
C ALA A 61 24.58 1.27 26.55
N GLY A 62 24.11 2.14 27.45
CA GLY A 62 23.15 1.75 28.48
C GLY A 62 21.84 1.23 27.90
N VAL A 63 21.35 1.84 26.80
CA VAL A 63 20.12 1.39 26.14
C VAL A 63 20.28 0.00 25.51
N ALA A 64 21.42 -0.24 24.84
CA ALA A 64 21.67 -1.51 24.16
C ALA A 64 22.01 -2.63 25.15
N ALA A 65 23.00 -2.41 26.04
CA ALA A 65 23.68 -3.47 26.79
C ALA A 65 24.00 -3.09 28.25
N GLY A 66 23.30 -2.11 28.83
CA GLY A 66 23.40 -1.82 30.27
C GLY A 66 23.12 -3.06 31.11
N MET A 67 24.00 -3.35 32.07
CA MET A 67 23.92 -4.53 32.94
C MET A 67 22.60 -4.52 33.70
N GLY A 68 21.86 -5.63 33.59
CA GLY A 68 20.58 -5.86 34.26
C GLY A 68 20.72 -6.84 35.41
N ASP A 69 19.67 -6.96 36.22
CA ASP A 69 19.59 -7.90 37.37
C ASP A 69 20.74 -7.79 38.40
N ASN A 70 21.42 -6.64 38.44
CA ASN A 70 22.48 -6.33 39.41
C ASN A 70 21.96 -5.52 40.62
N GLY A 71 20.69 -5.10 40.59
CA GLY A 71 20.05 -4.27 41.63
C GLY A 71 20.45 -2.80 41.59
N ILE A 72 21.02 -2.33 40.50
CA ILE A 72 21.52 -0.97 40.28
C ILE A 72 20.86 -0.41 39.01
N GLY A 73 20.60 0.89 38.99
CA GLY A 73 20.27 1.65 37.78
C GLY A 73 19.24 1.05 36.83
N ILE A 74 19.72 0.63 35.66
CA ILE A 74 18.94 0.33 34.45
C ILE A 74 19.14 -1.11 33.98
N ALA A 75 18.46 -1.50 32.91
CA ALA A 75 18.78 -2.69 32.13
C ALA A 75 18.69 -2.33 30.65
N GLY A 76 19.75 -2.62 29.91
CA GLY A 76 19.74 -2.55 28.46
C GLY A 76 18.85 -3.65 27.87
N VAL A 77 18.51 -3.52 26.58
CA VAL A 77 17.69 -4.54 25.91
C VAL A 77 18.40 -5.91 25.91
N ALA A 78 19.70 -5.94 25.63
CA ALA A 78 20.58 -7.10 25.72
C ALA A 78 21.50 -6.98 26.94
N TRP A 79 20.92 -6.96 28.14
CA TRP A 79 21.65 -6.70 29.39
C TRP A 79 22.69 -7.78 29.78
N GLY A 80 22.69 -8.93 29.12
CA GLY A 80 23.71 -9.98 29.23
C GLY A 80 24.78 -9.94 28.14
N ALA A 81 24.64 -9.08 27.12
CA ALA A 81 25.62 -8.94 26.05
C ALA A 81 26.89 -8.26 26.53
N SER A 82 28.02 -8.64 25.94
CA SER A 82 29.26 -7.88 26.02
C SER A 82 29.17 -6.66 25.11
N HIS A 83 29.87 -5.59 25.47
CA HIS A 83 29.94 -4.39 24.64
C HIS A 83 31.33 -3.80 24.60
N ASN A 84 31.64 -3.12 23.49
CA ASN A 84 32.88 -2.39 23.30
C ASN A 84 32.59 -1.06 22.59
N HIS A 85 33.58 -0.15 22.55
CA HIS A 85 33.41 1.15 21.88
C HIS A 85 34.46 1.44 20.82
N ALA A 86 34.01 2.03 19.72
CA ALA A 86 34.85 2.83 18.83
C ALA A 86 34.57 4.31 19.06
N ARG A 87 35.49 5.01 19.73
CA ARG A 87 35.40 6.47 19.86
C ARG A 87 35.95 7.13 18.60
N PHE A 88 35.14 7.91 17.88
CA PHE A 88 35.59 8.57 16.64
C PHE A 88 34.97 9.96 16.37
N LEU A 89 33.86 10.34 17.03
CA LEU A 89 33.10 11.57 16.73
C LEU A 89 33.81 12.90 17.09
N CYS A 90 35.05 12.85 17.56
CA CYS A 90 35.97 13.99 17.73
C CYS A 90 36.52 14.59 16.41
N GLY A 91 36.07 14.10 15.24
CA GLY A 91 36.67 14.38 13.94
C GLY A 91 37.59 13.28 13.40
N GLY A 92 37.55 12.09 13.99
CA GLY A 92 38.16 10.88 13.45
C GLY A 92 37.45 10.38 12.17
N ALA A 93 38.08 9.45 11.45
CA ALA A 93 37.50 8.89 10.24
C ALA A 93 36.56 7.72 10.57
N ALA A 94 35.31 7.77 10.09
CA ALA A 94 34.32 6.72 10.34
C ALA A 94 34.70 5.36 9.73
N VAL A 95 35.37 5.35 8.57
CA VAL A 95 35.75 4.11 7.89
C VAL A 95 36.63 3.23 8.79
N PRO A 96 37.77 3.71 9.35
CA PRO A 96 38.53 2.95 10.34
C PRO A 96 37.73 2.40 11.52
N ALA A 97 36.77 3.18 12.04
CA ALA A 97 35.95 2.81 13.20
C ALA A 97 34.95 1.69 12.90
N LEU A 98 34.46 1.64 11.65
CA LEU A 98 33.54 0.61 11.18
C LEU A 98 34.23 -0.58 10.51
N SER A 99 35.46 -0.41 10.02
CA SER A 99 36.20 -1.44 9.27
C SER A 99 36.95 -2.45 10.16
N ASP A 100 36.88 -2.29 11.48
CA ASP A 100 37.46 -3.23 12.43
C ASP A 100 36.55 -4.46 12.54
N PHE A 101 36.53 -5.29 11.49
CA PHE A 101 35.76 -6.54 11.39
C PHE A 101 36.41 -7.66 12.21
N ASN A 102 36.71 -7.36 13.47
CA ASN A 102 37.02 -8.39 14.43
C ASN A 102 35.84 -9.38 14.45
N GLN A 103 36.17 -10.65 14.26
CA GLN A 103 35.21 -11.75 14.13
C GLN A 103 34.45 -12.02 15.44
N ASP A 104 34.92 -11.43 16.55
CA ASP A 104 34.26 -11.45 17.84
C ASP A 104 33.15 -10.39 17.97
N ILE A 105 33.02 -9.45 17.01
CA ILE A 105 32.02 -8.37 17.05
C ILE A 105 30.83 -8.74 16.17
N ASP A 106 29.66 -8.81 16.77
CA ASP A 106 28.44 -9.19 16.05
C ASP A 106 27.70 -7.99 15.47
N ILE A 107 27.47 -6.99 16.31
CA ILE A 107 26.57 -5.86 16.00
C ILE A 107 27.35 -4.56 16.12
N TYR A 108 27.24 -3.71 15.11
CA TYR A 108 27.79 -2.35 15.10
C TYR A 108 26.61 -1.38 15.14
N HIS A 109 26.48 -0.67 16.25
CA HIS A 109 25.42 0.30 16.43
C HIS A 109 25.93 1.73 16.24
N ASN A 110 25.18 2.49 15.44
CA ASN A 110 25.55 3.82 14.97
C ASN A 110 24.38 4.80 15.16
N SER A 111 24.54 5.72 16.09
CA SER A 111 23.56 6.79 16.36
C SER A 111 24.08 8.15 15.85
N TRP A 112 24.68 8.15 14.66
CA TRP A 112 25.26 9.32 14.02
C TRP A 112 25.03 9.28 12.50
N GLY A 113 25.22 10.43 11.85
CA GLY A 113 25.17 10.56 10.41
C GLY A 113 25.95 11.78 9.98
N TYR A 114 26.41 11.80 8.73
CA TYR A 114 26.98 13.01 8.17
C TYR A 114 25.85 13.98 7.82
N GLY A 115 25.86 15.16 8.43
CA GLY A 115 25.01 16.28 8.03
C GLY A 115 25.55 16.95 6.76
N GLY A 116 24.66 17.56 5.99
CA GLY A 116 24.98 18.25 4.74
C GLY A 116 23.76 18.29 3.82
N ALA A 117 23.63 19.36 3.04
CA ALA A 117 22.63 19.48 1.99
C ALA A 117 22.85 18.42 0.88
N GLY A 118 21.79 17.73 0.47
CA GLY A 118 21.74 16.86 -0.70
C GLY A 118 21.92 15.36 -0.45
N PHE A 119 21.71 14.57 -1.50
CA PHE A 119 21.94 13.12 -1.48
C PHE A 119 23.41 12.83 -1.16
N ALA A 120 23.69 12.35 0.05
CA ALA A 120 25.01 11.86 0.38
C ALA A 120 25.19 10.47 -0.23
N SER A 121 26.03 10.33 -1.26
CA SER A 121 26.54 9.02 -1.66
C SER A 121 27.57 8.53 -0.65
N LEU A 122 27.58 7.23 -0.39
CA LEU A 122 28.73 6.61 0.26
C LEU A 122 29.95 6.76 -0.65
N GLY A 123 31.03 7.32 -0.11
CA GLY A 123 32.32 7.29 -0.80
C GLY A 123 32.76 5.82 -1.01
N PRO A 124 33.57 5.51 -2.04
CA PRO A 124 33.93 4.13 -2.37
C PRO A 124 34.51 3.34 -1.20
N SER A 125 35.30 3.98 -0.33
CA SER A 125 35.85 3.33 0.87
C SER A 125 34.79 2.96 1.91
N SER A 126 33.74 3.78 2.05
CA SER A 126 32.65 3.51 2.99
C SER A 126 31.73 2.41 2.46
N ALA A 127 31.43 2.43 1.15
CA ALA A 127 30.66 1.37 0.49
C ALA A 127 31.39 0.01 0.59
N ALA A 128 32.67 -0.02 0.23
CA ALA A 128 33.49 -1.23 0.33
C ALA A 128 33.64 -1.72 1.78
N MET A 129 33.63 -0.81 2.75
CA MET A 129 33.65 -1.16 4.17
C MET A 129 32.34 -1.88 4.55
N LEU A 130 31.17 -1.31 4.26
CA LEU A 130 29.90 -1.99 4.59
C LEU A 130 29.80 -3.34 3.89
N GLU A 131 30.17 -3.40 2.62
CA GLU A 131 30.23 -4.64 1.82
C GLU A 131 31.14 -5.69 2.48
N SER A 132 32.38 -5.32 2.82
CA SER A 132 33.31 -6.24 3.51
C SER A 132 32.76 -6.67 4.87
N GLY A 133 32.09 -5.78 5.60
CA GLY A 133 31.49 -6.11 6.90
C GLY A 133 30.39 -7.16 6.78
N VAL A 134 29.49 -7.04 5.80
CA VAL A 134 28.39 -8.00 5.62
C VAL A 134 28.81 -9.31 4.95
N TYR A 135 29.94 -9.36 4.26
CA TYR A 135 30.44 -10.61 3.64
C TYR A 135 31.54 -11.32 4.45
N ASP A 136 32.38 -10.58 5.18
CA ASP A 136 33.53 -11.14 5.91
C ASP A 136 33.36 -11.11 7.44
N GLY A 137 32.45 -10.28 7.96
CA GLY A 137 32.17 -10.18 9.39
C GLY A 137 31.56 -11.48 9.96
N ARG A 138 31.68 -11.68 11.28
CA ARG A 138 31.08 -12.81 12.01
C ARG A 138 31.33 -14.18 11.35
N SER A 139 32.59 -14.45 10.97
CA SER A 139 32.99 -15.67 10.27
C SER A 139 32.20 -15.91 8.98
N SER A 140 32.02 -14.85 8.18
CA SER A 140 31.24 -14.82 6.93
C SER A 140 29.72 -14.97 7.08
N LEU A 141 29.18 -14.85 8.29
CA LEU A 141 27.74 -14.64 8.49
C LEU A 141 27.32 -13.19 8.19
N GLY A 142 28.28 -12.25 8.27
CA GLY A 142 28.09 -10.83 8.05
C GLY A 142 27.78 -10.07 9.32
N SER A 143 28.52 -9.00 9.55
CA SER A 143 28.28 -8.05 10.64
C SER A 143 26.91 -7.39 10.50
N ILE A 144 26.26 -7.14 11.64
CA ILE A 144 24.95 -6.48 11.67
C ILE A 144 25.15 -4.99 11.93
N PHE A 145 24.87 -4.16 10.93
CA PHE A 145 24.95 -2.70 11.07
C PHE A 145 23.58 -2.12 11.38
N THR A 146 23.43 -1.52 12.56
CA THR A 146 22.22 -0.77 12.92
C THR A 146 22.51 0.72 12.92
N PHE A 147 21.63 1.49 12.30
CA PHE A 147 21.74 2.94 12.17
C PHE A 147 20.44 3.63 12.59
N SER A 148 20.57 4.66 13.42
CA SER A 148 19.45 5.57 13.68
C SER A 148 19.11 6.37 12.43
N ALA A 149 17.83 6.42 12.06
CA ALA A 149 17.36 6.98 10.79
C ALA A 149 17.68 8.47 10.61
N GLY A 150 17.64 9.25 11.70
CA GLY A 150 17.84 10.70 11.68
C GLY A 150 16.88 11.44 12.62
N ASN A 151 17.11 12.73 12.84
CA ASN A 151 16.33 13.58 13.75
C ASN A 151 15.86 14.88 13.09
N GLU A 152 15.88 14.95 11.76
CA GLU A 152 15.66 16.17 11.00
C GLU A 152 14.35 16.17 10.20
N TYR A 153 13.35 15.36 10.59
CA TYR A 153 12.04 15.33 9.93
C TYR A 153 11.36 16.70 9.84
N THR A 154 11.50 17.56 10.86
CA THR A 154 10.95 18.95 10.81
C THR A 154 11.64 19.86 9.81
N SER A 155 12.70 19.37 9.17
CA SER A 155 13.40 20.00 8.05
C SER A 155 13.23 19.16 6.77
N ASP A 156 12.16 18.35 6.72
CA ASP A 156 11.77 17.42 5.66
C ASP A 156 12.90 16.48 5.21
N GLU A 157 13.68 15.98 6.19
CA GLU A 157 14.70 14.98 5.91
C GLU A 157 14.09 13.63 5.53
N ASN A 158 14.58 13.09 4.42
CA ASN A 158 14.34 11.73 3.98
C ASN A 158 15.61 10.89 4.16
N VAL A 159 15.48 9.66 4.67
CA VAL A 159 16.61 8.74 4.91
C VAL A 159 17.39 8.44 3.62
N ASN A 160 16.76 8.47 2.44
CA ASN A 160 17.46 8.30 1.17
C ASN A 160 18.50 9.40 0.87
N GLN A 161 18.47 10.53 1.60
CA GLN A 161 19.48 11.57 1.50
C GLN A 161 20.76 11.23 2.29
N LYS A 162 20.76 10.14 3.07
CA LYS A 162 21.85 9.73 3.96
C LYS A 162 22.61 8.53 3.43
N GLY A 163 23.93 8.68 3.25
CA GLY A 163 24.76 7.62 2.68
C GLY A 163 24.72 6.30 3.47
N PHE A 164 24.99 6.33 4.79
CA PHE A 164 25.04 5.09 5.58
C PHE A 164 23.65 4.53 5.82
N GLN A 165 22.73 5.36 6.31
CA GLN A 165 21.38 4.93 6.70
C GLN A 165 20.58 4.36 5.53
N LYS A 166 20.75 4.87 4.30
CA LYS A 166 20.02 4.32 3.15
C LYS A 166 20.57 3.00 2.64
N SER A 167 21.81 2.66 2.98
CA SER A 167 22.48 1.48 2.42
C SER A 167 21.73 0.21 2.80
N ARG A 168 21.50 -0.66 1.82
CA ARG A 168 20.86 -1.97 2.01
C ARG A 168 21.56 -2.86 3.04
N TYR A 169 22.85 -2.63 3.26
CA TYR A 169 23.66 -3.34 4.25
C TYR A 169 23.41 -2.90 5.70
N THR A 170 22.56 -1.89 5.91
CA THR A 170 22.27 -1.34 7.24
C THR A 170 20.79 -1.45 7.58
N ILE A 171 20.49 -1.54 8.87
CA ILE A 171 19.14 -1.50 9.42
C ILE A 171 18.87 -0.07 9.87
N ALA A 172 18.14 0.70 9.07
CA ALA A 172 17.71 2.06 9.43
C ALA A 172 16.51 2.04 10.37
N ILE A 173 16.65 2.71 11.52
CA ILE A 173 15.72 2.60 12.65
C ILE A 173 15.11 3.96 12.97
N GLY A 174 13.81 4.10 12.75
CA GLY A 174 13.03 5.27 13.13
C GLY A 174 12.61 5.25 14.61
N ALA A 175 11.97 6.33 15.06
CA ALA A 175 11.59 6.52 16.46
C ALA A 175 10.09 6.79 16.62
N ILE A 176 9.50 6.09 17.59
CA ILE A 176 8.13 6.30 18.04
C ILE A 176 8.09 6.69 19.52
N THR A 177 7.06 7.41 19.91
CA THR A 177 6.79 7.75 21.30
C THR A 177 6.24 6.55 22.09
N TYR A 178 6.09 6.71 23.40
CA TYR A 178 5.46 5.69 24.26
C TYR A 178 4.01 5.34 23.87
N SER A 179 3.32 6.17 23.09
CA SER A 179 1.96 5.89 22.62
C SER A 179 1.93 5.23 21.23
N GLY A 180 3.08 4.84 20.68
CA GLY A 180 3.17 4.16 19.39
C GLY A 180 3.01 5.06 18.16
N VAL A 181 3.03 6.38 18.32
CA VAL A 181 3.02 7.35 17.21
C VAL A 181 4.42 7.88 16.92
N GLN A 182 4.69 8.33 15.71
CA GLN A 182 5.98 8.89 15.30
C GLN A 182 6.47 9.96 16.28
N SER A 183 7.74 9.88 16.70
CA SER A 183 8.38 11.00 17.37
C SER A 183 8.57 12.14 16.37
N TRP A 184 8.23 13.38 16.77
CA TRP A 184 8.16 14.55 15.89
C TRP A 184 9.43 14.87 15.07
N TYR A 185 10.58 14.33 15.46
CA TYR A 185 11.86 14.51 14.80
C TYR A 185 12.26 13.34 13.88
N SER A 186 11.61 12.18 13.98
CA SER A 186 12.09 10.93 13.36
C SER A 186 12.05 11.03 11.84
N SER A 187 13.22 11.02 11.20
CA SER A 187 13.32 11.01 9.73
C SER A 187 12.58 9.81 9.13
N ILE A 188 12.04 10.01 7.93
CA ILE A 188 11.17 9.07 7.21
C ILE A 188 11.84 8.62 5.91
N GLY A 189 11.31 7.59 5.25
CA GLY A 189 11.70 7.24 3.89
C GLY A 189 11.71 5.74 3.65
N ALA A 190 11.81 5.37 2.36
CA ALA A 190 11.79 3.99 1.91
C ALA A 190 12.91 3.07 2.45
N PRO A 191 14.06 3.58 2.96
CA PRO A 191 15.05 2.73 3.64
C PRO A 191 14.72 2.38 5.10
N VAL A 192 13.78 3.06 5.77
CA VAL A 192 13.45 2.76 7.17
C VAL A 192 12.89 1.34 7.25
N LEU A 193 13.60 0.44 7.93
CA LEU A 193 13.19 -0.97 8.03
C LEU A 193 12.15 -1.15 9.14
N VAL A 194 12.42 -0.60 10.33
CA VAL A 194 11.61 -0.77 11.53
C VAL A 194 11.69 0.47 12.43
N VAL A 195 10.79 0.55 13.41
CA VAL A 195 10.82 1.59 14.45
C VAL A 195 10.91 1.02 15.86
N GLY A 196 11.54 1.79 16.74
CA GLY A 196 11.68 1.48 18.16
C GLY A 196 11.24 2.63 19.06
N PRO A 197 10.85 2.34 20.33
CA PRO A 197 10.41 3.38 21.26
C PRO A 197 11.54 4.34 21.65
N SER A 198 11.26 5.64 21.64
CA SER A 198 12.17 6.74 21.96
C SER A 198 11.47 7.83 22.80
N ASN A 199 12.14 8.95 23.04
CA ASN A 199 11.51 10.13 23.63
C ASN A 199 10.49 10.77 22.69
N GLY A 200 9.50 11.41 23.31
CA GLY A 200 8.43 12.12 22.62
C GLY A 200 7.16 12.13 23.48
N GLY A 201 6.28 13.10 23.24
CA GLY A 201 5.20 13.39 24.18
C GLY A 201 5.76 13.88 25.53
N SER A 202 5.58 13.10 26.60
CA SER A 202 5.96 13.47 27.97
C SER A 202 7.09 12.64 28.58
N LEU A 203 7.60 11.63 27.88
CA LEU A 203 8.60 10.68 28.41
C LEU A 203 9.88 10.69 27.56
N GLY A 204 11.01 10.43 28.23
CA GLY A 204 12.29 10.12 27.61
C GLY A 204 12.70 8.68 27.87
N ILE A 205 13.89 8.31 27.39
CA ILE A 205 14.51 7.02 27.67
C ILE A 205 15.40 7.13 28.90
N THR A 206 15.15 6.25 29.87
CA THR A 206 16.00 6.03 31.02
C THR A 206 17.20 5.17 30.63
N THR A 207 18.41 5.67 30.85
CA THR A 207 19.66 4.96 30.52
C THR A 207 20.83 5.45 31.39
N ALA A 208 21.98 4.79 31.26
CA ALA A 208 23.24 5.21 31.83
C ALA A 208 23.64 6.61 31.33
N ASP A 209 24.36 7.34 32.15
CA ASP A 209 24.92 8.65 31.85
C ASP A 209 26.33 8.71 32.46
N ARG A 210 27.14 9.69 32.07
CA ARG A 210 28.49 9.77 32.62
C ARG A 210 28.45 9.98 34.14
N THR A 211 29.31 9.24 34.84
CA THR A 211 29.36 9.19 36.29
C THR A 211 29.50 10.58 36.91
N GLY A 212 28.65 10.88 37.90
CA GLY A 212 28.63 12.15 38.60
C GLY A 212 27.78 13.20 37.91
N SER A 213 28.34 14.38 37.65
CA SER A 213 27.59 15.55 37.16
C SER A 213 28.11 16.10 35.83
N VAL A 214 28.81 15.27 35.06
CA VAL A 214 29.43 15.65 33.77
C VAL A 214 28.59 15.19 32.57
N GLY A 215 27.59 14.36 32.81
CA GLY A 215 26.65 13.85 31.82
C GLY A 215 25.51 14.80 31.48
N TYR A 216 24.44 14.25 30.91
CA TYR A 216 23.16 14.92 30.69
C TYR A 216 22.47 15.35 32.00
N SER A 217 22.67 14.61 33.08
CA SER A 217 22.11 14.86 34.39
C SER A 217 23.20 15.05 35.47
N SER A 218 22.77 15.31 36.70
CA SER A 218 23.65 15.40 37.87
C SER A 218 23.87 14.04 38.57
N THR A 219 23.39 12.96 37.96
CA THR A 219 23.52 11.58 38.44
C THR A 219 24.16 10.70 37.36
N ASN A 220 24.50 9.46 37.72
CA ASN A 220 25.01 8.47 36.76
C ASN A 220 23.96 8.00 35.74
N TYR A 221 22.72 8.50 35.80
CA TYR A 221 21.63 8.09 34.92
C TYR A 221 20.91 9.31 34.35
N THR A 222 20.23 9.14 33.24
CA THR A 222 19.35 10.16 32.67
C THR A 222 18.02 9.54 32.28
N ASP A 223 16.91 10.24 32.54
CA ASP A 223 15.55 9.85 32.16
C ASP A 223 15.04 10.61 30.92
N SER A 224 15.92 11.42 30.31
CA SER A 224 15.58 12.32 29.22
C SER A 224 16.33 12.03 27.92
N PHE A 225 17.03 10.89 27.83
CA PHE A 225 17.70 10.51 26.59
C PHE A 225 16.68 10.28 25.46
N GLY A 226 17.05 10.56 24.22
CA GLY A 226 16.08 10.73 23.14
C GLY A 226 16.71 10.76 21.75
N GLY A 227 15.90 11.12 20.75
CA GLY A 227 16.25 11.03 19.35
C GLY A 227 16.09 9.61 18.82
N THR A 228 16.21 9.42 17.51
CA THR A 228 16.42 8.09 16.92
C THR A 228 17.66 7.41 17.51
N SER A 229 18.57 8.18 18.11
CA SER A 229 19.71 7.70 18.91
C SER A 229 19.35 6.91 20.17
N SER A 230 18.09 6.93 20.62
CA SER A 230 17.62 6.08 21.72
C SER A 230 16.69 4.95 21.27
N SER A 231 16.27 4.98 20.00
CA SER A 231 15.53 3.90 19.34
C SER A 231 16.49 2.87 18.72
N GLY A 232 17.47 3.36 17.96
CA GLY A 232 18.52 2.57 17.33
C GLY A 232 19.18 1.53 18.25
N PRO A 233 19.71 1.92 19.43
CA PRO A 233 20.36 0.98 20.32
C PRO A 233 19.40 -0.05 20.95
N LYS A 234 18.09 0.24 20.99
CA LYS A 234 17.11 -0.77 21.42
C LYS A 234 16.98 -1.88 20.39
N VAL A 235 16.95 -1.53 19.11
CA VAL A 235 16.91 -2.51 18.03
C VAL A 235 18.26 -3.25 17.93
N ALA A 236 19.39 -2.58 18.20
CA ALA A 236 20.68 -3.25 18.32
C ALA A 236 20.69 -4.29 19.47
N GLY A 237 20.17 -3.94 20.65
CA GLY A 237 20.02 -4.90 21.74
C GLY A 237 19.02 -6.02 21.40
N LEU A 238 17.93 -5.72 20.69
CA LEU A 238 17.02 -6.76 20.18
C LEU A 238 17.73 -7.73 19.23
N ALA A 239 18.53 -7.22 18.29
CA ALA A 239 19.36 -8.05 17.43
C ALA A 239 20.29 -8.97 18.25
N GLY A 240 20.77 -8.50 19.41
CA GLY A 240 21.52 -9.34 20.36
C GLY A 240 20.68 -10.46 20.98
N LEU A 241 19.41 -10.21 21.32
CA LEU A 241 18.50 -11.27 21.78
C LEU A 241 18.22 -12.31 20.68
N ILE A 242 18.04 -11.84 19.44
CA ILE A 242 17.80 -12.69 18.27
C ILE A 242 19.03 -13.58 17.99
N LEU A 243 20.25 -13.02 18.04
CA LEU A 243 21.48 -13.78 17.85
C LEU A 243 21.78 -14.76 18.98
N GLU A 244 21.35 -14.49 20.22
CA GLU A 244 21.45 -15.49 21.28
C GLU A 244 20.51 -16.69 21.01
N ALA A 245 19.35 -16.44 20.40
CA ALA A 245 18.40 -17.48 20.02
C ALA A 245 18.91 -18.34 18.87
N GLU A 246 19.49 -17.73 17.82
CA GLU A 246 20.14 -18.44 16.72
C GLU A 246 21.43 -17.71 16.28
N PRO A 247 22.61 -18.15 16.78
CA PRO A 247 23.88 -17.49 16.50
C PRO A 247 24.33 -17.55 15.03
N THR A 248 23.79 -18.47 14.23
CA THR A 248 24.22 -18.68 12.84
C THR A 248 23.45 -17.85 11.81
N LEU A 249 22.52 -17.00 12.24
CA LEU A 249 21.81 -16.07 11.36
C LEU A 249 22.79 -15.16 10.60
N THR A 250 22.54 -14.98 9.31
CA THR A 250 23.25 -14.00 8.49
C THR A 250 22.70 -12.59 8.72
N TRP A 251 23.41 -11.58 8.21
CA TRP A 251 22.93 -10.19 8.25
C TRP A 251 21.59 -10.00 7.50
N ARG A 252 21.33 -10.78 6.43
CA ARG A 252 20.07 -10.78 5.68
C ARG A 252 18.94 -11.45 6.47
N ASP A 253 19.22 -12.58 7.11
CA ASP A 253 18.24 -13.25 7.98
C ASP A 253 17.79 -12.33 9.13
N MET A 254 18.70 -11.54 9.70
CA MET A 254 18.35 -10.55 10.72
C MET A 254 17.36 -9.51 10.20
N GLN A 255 17.56 -8.98 9.00
CA GLN A 255 16.61 -8.03 8.39
C GLN A 255 15.25 -8.70 8.16
N ALA A 256 15.23 -9.91 7.61
CA ALA A 256 14.02 -10.68 7.35
C ALA A 256 13.21 -10.95 8.63
N ILE A 257 13.89 -11.38 9.71
CA ILE A 257 13.24 -11.61 11.00
C ILE A 257 12.60 -10.32 11.52
N LEU A 258 13.29 -9.18 11.40
CA LEU A 258 12.73 -7.89 11.82
C LEU A 258 11.52 -7.48 10.97
N VAL A 259 11.56 -7.71 9.64
CA VAL A 259 10.44 -7.47 8.73
C VAL A 259 9.21 -8.29 9.14
N HIS A 260 9.37 -9.60 9.33
CA HIS A 260 8.25 -10.52 9.57
C HIS A 260 7.77 -10.57 11.03
N SER A 261 8.54 -10.05 11.98
CA SER A 261 8.15 -10.03 13.40
C SER A 261 7.69 -8.66 13.92
N SER A 262 7.88 -7.60 13.14
CA SER A 262 7.41 -6.26 13.51
C SER A 262 5.90 -6.12 13.33
N THR A 263 5.31 -5.16 14.04
CA THR A 263 3.86 -4.96 14.06
C THR A 263 3.49 -3.53 13.68
N PRO A 264 2.44 -3.33 12.85
CA PRO A 264 1.93 -2.00 12.58
C PRO A 264 1.53 -1.28 13.86
N ASN A 265 1.99 -0.04 13.99
CA ASN A 265 1.68 0.88 15.08
C ASN A 265 0.96 2.11 14.51
N ASP A 266 0.24 2.87 15.34
CA ASP A 266 -0.54 4.02 14.86
C ASP A 266 -1.46 3.65 13.66
N LEU A 267 -2.30 2.63 13.85
CA LEU A 267 -3.06 1.94 12.78
C LEU A 267 -3.98 2.86 11.95
N ASN A 268 -4.28 4.07 12.41
CA ASN A 268 -5.10 5.03 11.68
C ASN A 268 -4.27 6.02 10.84
N HIS A 269 -2.95 5.88 10.82
CA HIS A 269 -2.07 6.73 10.03
C HIS A 269 -2.23 6.42 8.54
N GLU A 270 -2.48 7.44 7.73
CA GLU A 270 -2.83 7.31 6.31
C GLU A 270 -1.71 6.73 5.42
N ASN A 271 -0.48 6.68 5.92
CA ASN A 271 0.68 6.18 5.20
C ASN A 271 0.86 4.66 5.28
N TRP A 272 0.07 3.95 6.10
CA TRP A 272 0.06 2.49 6.07
C TRP A 272 -0.56 1.99 4.78
N SER A 273 0.15 1.07 4.13
CA SER A 273 -0.29 0.38 2.92
C SER A 273 0.24 -1.05 2.95
N VAL A 274 -0.30 -1.90 2.08
CA VAL A 274 0.14 -3.29 1.94
C VAL A 274 0.91 -3.40 0.62
N ASN A 275 2.12 -3.97 0.66
CA ASN A 275 2.91 -4.19 -0.54
C ASN A 275 2.44 -5.42 -1.32
N GLY A 276 3.08 -5.72 -2.46
CA GLY A 276 2.71 -6.87 -3.29
C GLY A 276 2.87 -8.24 -2.63
N ALA A 277 3.56 -8.33 -1.49
CA ALA A 277 3.77 -9.56 -0.72
C ALA A 277 2.82 -9.69 0.47
N GLY A 278 1.82 -8.80 0.58
CA GLY A 278 0.89 -8.81 1.70
C GLY A 278 1.46 -8.21 3.00
N LEU A 279 2.65 -7.58 2.96
CA LEU A 279 3.27 -7.00 4.15
C LEU A 279 2.80 -5.54 4.38
N PRO A 280 2.39 -5.18 5.61
CA PRO A 280 2.09 -3.80 5.94
C PRO A 280 3.37 -2.98 6.04
N VAL A 281 3.40 -1.84 5.35
CA VAL A 281 4.59 -0.99 5.25
C VAL A 281 4.22 0.50 5.25
N SER A 282 5.10 1.33 5.79
CA SER A 282 4.95 2.78 5.87
C SER A 282 6.31 3.48 5.77
N HIS A 283 6.39 4.59 5.04
CA HIS A 283 7.59 5.46 4.99
C HIS A 283 7.92 6.07 6.36
N TYR A 284 6.97 6.11 7.29
CA TYR A 284 7.14 6.65 8.64
C TYR A 284 7.61 5.59 9.63
N TYR A 285 7.20 4.34 9.41
CA TYR A 285 7.32 3.26 10.39
C TYR A 285 8.08 2.02 9.88
N GLY A 286 8.49 1.99 8.61
CA GLY A 286 8.98 0.79 7.95
C GLY A 286 7.92 -0.31 7.98
N PHE A 287 8.33 -1.52 8.37
CA PHE A 287 7.45 -2.65 8.66
C PHE A 287 6.81 -2.60 10.07
N GLY A 288 7.09 -1.54 10.83
CA GLY A 288 6.43 -1.24 12.10
C GLY A 288 7.31 -1.35 13.33
N MET A 289 6.65 -1.38 14.48
CA MET A 289 7.31 -1.45 15.77
C MET A 289 7.85 -2.85 16.01
N VAL A 290 9.13 -2.91 16.39
CA VAL A 290 9.79 -4.17 16.74
C VAL A 290 9.12 -4.87 17.93
N ASP A 291 8.94 -6.19 17.82
CA ASP A 291 8.46 -7.05 18.92
C ASP A 291 9.52 -8.08 19.30
N ALA A 292 10.10 -7.90 20.48
CA ALA A 292 11.17 -8.77 20.96
C ALA A 292 10.76 -10.23 21.16
N THR A 293 9.50 -10.50 21.54
CA THR A 293 9.03 -11.87 21.77
C THR A 293 8.76 -12.57 20.43
N ALA A 294 8.12 -11.87 19.49
CA ALA A 294 7.88 -12.41 18.16
C ALA A 294 9.20 -12.70 17.43
N ALA A 295 10.16 -11.76 17.50
CA ALA A 295 11.44 -11.90 16.81
C ALA A 295 12.26 -13.11 17.29
N VAL A 296 12.40 -13.32 18.60
CA VAL A 296 13.16 -14.48 19.12
C VAL A 296 12.44 -15.81 18.87
N ASN A 297 11.09 -15.82 18.88
CA ASN A 297 10.32 -17.03 18.52
C ASN A 297 10.51 -17.41 17.06
N LEU A 298 10.55 -16.40 16.18
CA LEU A 298 10.77 -16.58 14.76
C LEU A 298 12.20 -17.08 14.49
N ALA A 299 13.19 -16.53 15.19
CA ALA A 299 14.59 -16.95 15.09
C ALA A 299 14.83 -18.42 15.44
N GLU A 300 14.17 -18.94 16.50
CA GLU A 300 14.32 -20.34 16.94
C GLU A 300 13.93 -21.39 15.89
N ASN A 301 13.05 -21.01 14.95
CA ASN A 301 12.55 -21.90 13.89
C ASN A 301 12.74 -21.28 12.51
N TRP A 302 13.76 -20.43 12.36
CA TRP A 302 13.98 -19.67 11.14
C TRP A 302 14.41 -20.58 9.98
N THR A 303 13.76 -20.39 8.83
CA THR A 303 14.23 -20.93 7.55
C THR A 303 15.20 -19.93 6.95
N PHE A 304 16.48 -20.30 6.90
CA PHE A 304 17.53 -19.45 6.35
C PHE A 304 17.24 -19.06 4.91
N LEU A 305 17.50 -17.79 4.60
CA LEU A 305 17.43 -17.29 3.24
C LEU A 305 18.45 -18.01 2.34
N GLY A 306 18.07 -18.20 1.08
CA GLY A 306 18.99 -18.66 0.04
C GLY A 306 20.13 -17.65 -0.21
N PRO A 307 21.14 -18.03 -1.02
CA PRO A 307 22.19 -17.11 -1.46
C PRO A 307 21.60 -15.83 -2.08
N GLU A 308 22.26 -14.70 -1.87
CA GLU A 308 21.87 -13.44 -2.50
C GLU A 308 22.14 -13.51 -4.01
N VAL A 309 21.14 -13.11 -4.79
CA VAL A 309 21.20 -12.93 -6.24
C VAL A 309 20.78 -11.50 -6.57
N ASN A 310 21.37 -10.96 -7.63
CA ASN A 310 21.10 -9.60 -8.09
C ASN A 310 20.67 -9.60 -9.55
N ILE A 311 19.59 -8.89 -9.86
CA ILE A 311 19.12 -8.64 -11.23
C ILE A 311 19.21 -7.13 -11.48
N SER A 312 19.73 -6.74 -12.64
CA SER A 312 19.81 -5.33 -13.02
C SER A 312 19.14 -5.11 -14.36
N THR A 313 18.35 -4.03 -14.45
CA THR A 313 17.85 -3.57 -15.73
C THR A 313 19.03 -3.07 -16.58
N PRO A 314 18.87 -2.93 -17.91
CA PRO A 314 19.81 -2.15 -18.70
C PRO A 314 19.96 -0.72 -18.14
N LEU A 315 21.13 -0.11 -18.32
CA LEU A 315 21.31 1.32 -18.08
C LEU A 315 20.59 2.09 -19.20
N TYR A 316 19.57 2.85 -18.82
CA TYR A 316 18.83 3.70 -19.74
C TYR A 316 19.45 5.10 -19.75
N THR A 317 19.73 5.66 -20.92
CA THR A 317 20.28 7.02 -21.06
C THR A 317 19.34 7.94 -21.87
N PRO A 318 18.11 8.20 -21.40
CA PRO A 318 17.09 8.88 -22.19
C PRO A 318 17.44 10.34 -22.51
N SER A 319 18.15 11.03 -21.60
CA SER A 319 18.46 12.47 -21.74
C SER A 319 17.20 13.30 -22.03
N VAL A 320 16.15 13.10 -21.23
CA VAL A 320 14.81 13.72 -21.41
C VAL A 320 14.58 14.82 -20.38
N ASN A 321 14.06 15.95 -20.84
CA ASN A 321 13.71 17.06 -19.96
C ASN A 321 12.53 16.72 -19.06
N ILE A 322 12.64 17.10 -17.79
CA ILE A 322 11.56 17.00 -16.81
C ILE A 322 10.50 18.06 -17.15
N PRO A 323 9.21 17.68 -17.27
CA PRO A 323 8.13 18.64 -17.51
C PRO A 323 8.02 19.65 -16.35
N PRO A 324 7.95 20.97 -16.63
CA PRO A 324 7.95 22.01 -15.60
C PRO A 324 6.57 22.20 -14.91
N SER A 325 5.62 21.29 -15.12
CA SER A 325 4.21 21.50 -14.80
C SER A 325 3.53 20.27 -14.21
N GLY A 326 3.89 19.87 -12.99
CA GLY A 326 3.12 18.95 -12.14
C GLY A 326 2.73 17.61 -12.79
N THR A 327 3.35 17.27 -13.92
CA THR A 327 3.05 16.12 -14.75
C THR A 327 4.25 15.21 -14.62
N PRO A 328 4.08 13.98 -14.13
CA PRO A 328 5.19 13.07 -13.95
C PRO A 328 5.80 12.68 -15.30
N LEU A 329 7.13 12.67 -15.36
CA LEU A 329 7.89 11.96 -16.38
C LEU A 329 8.02 10.50 -15.95
N SER A 330 7.44 9.61 -16.73
CA SER A 330 7.39 8.17 -16.42
C SER A 330 8.33 7.36 -17.30
N PHE A 331 9.05 6.43 -16.68
CA PHE A 331 9.82 5.38 -17.35
C PHE A 331 9.36 4.02 -16.86
N SER A 332 9.26 3.03 -17.75
CA SER A 332 8.87 1.68 -17.36
C SER A 332 9.80 0.63 -17.96
N HIS A 333 9.98 -0.47 -17.21
CA HIS A 333 10.70 -1.65 -17.65
C HIS A 333 9.96 -2.91 -17.18
N THR A 334 9.81 -3.89 -18.08
CA THR A 334 9.25 -5.19 -17.73
C THR A 334 10.38 -6.16 -17.43
N VAL A 335 10.45 -6.61 -16.18
CA VAL A 335 11.38 -7.66 -15.72
C VAL A 335 10.70 -9.02 -15.91
N THR A 336 11.45 -10.00 -16.40
CA THR A 336 10.96 -11.37 -16.60
C THR A 336 11.59 -12.39 -15.64
N ASP A 337 12.76 -12.07 -15.09
CA ASP A 337 13.42 -12.90 -14.10
C ASP A 337 12.63 -12.90 -12.77
N LEU A 338 12.62 -14.03 -12.07
CA LEU A 338 11.89 -14.26 -10.83
C LEU A 338 12.83 -14.24 -9.62
N LEU A 339 12.70 -13.22 -8.79
CA LEU A 339 13.45 -13.08 -7.55
C LEU A 339 12.51 -12.56 -6.46
N ASN A 340 12.64 -13.15 -5.27
CA ASN A 340 11.99 -12.67 -4.05
C ASN A 340 12.79 -11.48 -3.53
N ILE A 341 12.21 -10.28 -3.62
CA ILE A 341 12.92 -9.02 -3.36
C ILE A 341 13.21 -8.86 -1.87
N GLU A 342 14.42 -8.42 -1.55
CA GLU A 342 14.81 -7.91 -0.23
C GLU A 342 15.01 -6.40 -0.26
N SER A 343 15.57 -5.87 -1.36
CA SER A 343 15.71 -4.42 -1.55
C SER A 343 15.79 -4.07 -3.02
N VAL A 344 15.35 -2.86 -3.36
CA VAL A 344 15.50 -2.30 -4.71
C VAL A 344 16.29 -1.00 -4.65
N GLU A 345 17.31 -0.90 -5.49
CA GLU A 345 18.11 0.32 -5.68
C GLU A 345 17.77 0.96 -7.03
N LEU A 346 17.45 2.25 -7.02
CA LEU A 346 17.34 3.10 -8.21
C LEU A 346 18.60 3.95 -8.31
N PHE A 347 19.44 3.64 -9.29
CA PHE A 347 20.51 4.52 -9.72
C PHE A 347 19.96 5.52 -10.73
N MET A 348 20.21 6.80 -10.52
CA MET A 348 19.75 7.85 -11.42
C MET A 348 20.76 9.01 -11.52
N ASP A 349 20.90 9.55 -12.73
CA ASP A 349 21.54 10.83 -13.00
C ASP A 349 20.46 11.85 -13.40
N VAL A 350 20.18 12.77 -12.48
CA VAL A 350 19.28 13.92 -12.72
C VAL A 350 20.06 15.23 -12.58
N ASP A 351 19.98 16.07 -13.61
CA ASP A 351 20.46 17.45 -13.56
C ASP A 351 19.25 18.38 -13.41
N HIS A 352 19.07 18.99 -12.24
CA HIS A 352 17.97 19.93 -12.00
C HIS A 352 18.49 21.16 -11.26
N GLN A 353 17.91 22.33 -11.53
CA GLN A 353 18.33 23.58 -10.88
C GLN A 353 17.96 23.64 -9.39
N ASN A 354 16.82 23.02 -9.06
CA ASN A 354 16.28 22.90 -7.71
C ASN A 354 15.83 21.44 -7.52
N PRO A 355 16.74 20.47 -7.32
CA PRO A 355 16.33 19.07 -7.18
C PRO A 355 15.41 18.84 -5.97
N GLU A 356 15.28 19.83 -5.09
CA GLU A 356 14.31 19.89 -4.00
C GLU A 356 12.85 19.92 -4.36
N ASP A 357 12.57 20.32 -5.59
CA ASP A 357 11.22 20.33 -6.11
C ASP A 357 10.84 18.96 -6.73
N LEU A 358 11.75 17.98 -6.72
CA LEU A 358 11.52 16.68 -7.33
C LEU A 358 10.94 15.67 -6.34
N ILE A 359 9.85 15.03 -6.76
CA ILE A 359 9.36 13.78 -6.19
C ILE A 359 9.74 12.65 -7.12
N ILE A 360 10.40 11.61 -6.58
CA ILE A 360 10.75 10.41 -7.32
C ILE A 360 10.09 9.21 -6.65
N THR A 361 9.31 8.47 -7.43
CA THR A 361 8.60 7.27 -6.96
C THR A 361 8.92 6.07 -7.82
N LEU A 362 8.86 4.90 -7.21
CA LEU A 362 9.00 3.60 -7.84
C LEU A 362 7.74 2.78 -7.56
N THR A 363 7.04 2.38 -8.62
CA THR A 363 5.86 1.54 -8.56
C THR A 363 6.22 0.13 -9.03
N SER A 364 5.95 -0.87 -8.19
CA SER A 364 6.15 -2.29 -8.51
C SER A 364 5.00 -2.85 -9.35
N PRO A 365 5.15 -4.06 -9.93
CA PRO A 365 4.13 -4.70 -10.75
C PRO A 365 2.79 -4.93 -10.01
N SER A 366 2.84 -5.11 -8.69
CA SER A 366 1.66 -5.24 -7.82
C SER A 366 0.87 -3.93 -7.66
N GLY A 367 1.43 -2.80 -8.10
CA GLY A 367 0.87 -1.46 -7.95
C GLY A 367 1.33 -0.72 -6.69
N TYR A 368 2.09 -1.37 -5.79
CA TYR A 368 2.65 -0.70 -4.62
C TYR A 368 3.67 0.37 -5.03
N THR A 369 3.62 1.56 -4.41
CA THR A 369 4.48 2.70 -4.77
C THR A 369 5.35 3.16 -3.60
N SER A 370 6.67 3.06 -3.79
CA SER A 370 7.70 3.62 -2.91
C SER A 370 8.00 5.08 -3.25
N ILE A 371 7.99 5.96 -2.26
CA ILE A 371 8.53 7.32 -2.35
C ILE A 371 10.03 7.28 -2.05
N LEU A 372 10.84 7.46 -3.09
CA LEU A 372 12.30 7.41 -3.03
C LEU A 372 12.91 8.78 -2.73
N ALA A 373 12.30 9.84 -3.26
CA ALA A 373 12.59 11.23 -2.97
C ALA A 373 11.28 12.01 -2.86
N ASP A 374 11.20 12.92 -1.88
CA ASP A 374 10.06 13.80 -1.61
C ASP A 374 10.49 15.28 -1.69
N THR A 375 9.55 16.22 -1.60
CA THR A 375 9.90 17.65 -1.63
C THR A 375 10.62 18.06 -0.33
N ASN A 376 11.85 18.54 -0.40
CA ASN A 376 12.63 18.96 0.78
C ASN A 376 13.11 20.41 0.63
N PRO A 377 12.64 21.38 1.43
CA PRO A 377 13.10 22.77 1.39
C PRO A 377 14.58 22.97 1.77
N ALA A 378 15.29 21.94 2.22
CA ALA A 378 16.73 21.95 2.48
C ALA A 378 17.52 21.27 1.34
N GLU A 379 17.78 22.07 0.29
CA GLU A 379 18.86 21.92 -0.71
C GLU A 379 19.21 20.45 -1.07
N TYR A 380 18.55 19.87 -2.07
CA TYR A 380 18.89 18.52 -2.57
C TYR A 380 20.25 18.39 -3.27
N GLY A 381 21.07 19.44 -3.28
CA GLY A 381 22.39 19.40 -3.91
C GLY A 381 22.28 19.13 -5.41
N ASN A 382 23.03 18.16 -5.93
CA ASN A 382 22.96 17.72 -7.33
C ASN A 382 22.69 16.22 -7.36
N MET A 383 21.69 15.75 -8.10
CA MET A 383 21.29 14.34 -8.19
C MET A 383 22.05 13.55 -9.27
N ARG A 384 23.30 13.93 -9.57
CA ARG A 384 24.15 13.20 -10.53
C ARG A 384 24.78 11.97 -9.89
N TYR A 385 24.46 10.78 -10.39
CA TYR A 385 25.03 9.50 -9.97
C TYR A 385 24.66 9.09 -8.54
N HIS A 386 23.39 9.24 -8.16
CA HIS A 386 22.91 8.84 -6.85
C HIS A 386 22.02 7.60 -6.92
N ASP A 387 22.22 6.74 -5.92
CA ASP A 387 21.36 5.62 -5.59
C ASP A 387 20.27 6.06 -4.60
N MET A 388 19.07 5.55 -4.79
CA MET A 388 17.97 5.61 -3.83
C MET A 388 17.52 4.18 -3.54
N VAL A 389 17.29 3.86 -2.27
CA VAL A 389 16.98 2.50 -1.83
C VAL A 389 15.53 2.44 -1.35
N SER A 390 14.85 1.33 -1.65
CA SER A 390 13.60 0.95 -1.01
C SER A 390 13.70 -0.46 -0.43
N MET A 391 13.35 -0.57 0.86
CA MET A 391 13.11 -1.83 1.54
C MET A 391 11.63 -2.24 1.46
N HIS A 392 10.75 -1.40 0.92
CA HIS A 392 9.31 -1.59 1.03
C HIS A 392 8.74 -2.66 0.09
N HIS A 393 9.53 -3.06 -0.92
CA HIS A 393 9.18 -4.13 -1.84
C HIS A 393 9.61 -5.51 -1.32
N TYR A 394 9.97 -5.63 -0.04
CA TYR A 394 10.39 -6.89 0.58
C TYR A 394 9.32 -7.98 0.36
N GLY A 395 9.75 -9.15 -0.09
CA GLY A 395 8.90 -10.30 -0.40
C GLY A 395 8.16 -10.20 -1.74
N GLU A 396 8.15 -9.06 -2.43
CA GLU A 396 7.52 -9.00 -3.75
C GLU A 396 8.35 -9.78 -4.79
N LEU A 397 7.68 -10.37 -5.79
CA LEU A 397 8.36 -10.91 -6.96
C LEU A 397 8.81 -9.79 -7.90
N THR A 398 9.99 -9.96 -8.51
CA THR A 398 10.51 -9.00 -9.50
C THR A 398 9.74 -8.96 -10.81
N ALA A 399 9.09 -10.05 -11.21
CA ALA A 399 8.48 -10.17 -12.52
C ALA A 399 7.31 -9.19 -12.74
N GLY A 400 7.27 -8.59 -13.93
CA GLY A 400 6.26 -7.62 -14.33
C GLY A 400 6.82 -6.22 -14.58
N THR A 401 5.92 -5.24 -14.70
CA THR A 401 6.29 -3.88 -15.13
C THR A 401 6.56 -2.96 -13.94
N TRP A 402 7.81 -2.53 -13.80
CA TRP A 402 8.25 -1.51 -12.86
C TRP A 402 8.18 -0.13 -13.50
N THR A 403 7.70 0.87 -12.76
CA THR A 403 7.56 2.25 -13.24
C THR A 403 8.25 3.23 -12.32
N VAL A 404 9.16 4.03 -12.87
CA VAL A 404 9.81 5.16 -12.20
C VAL A 404 9.13 6.45 -12.64
N ASN A 405 8.61 7.23 -11.70
CA ASN A 405 8.05 8.55 -11.97
C ASN A 405 8.91 9.65 -11.37
N VAL A 406 9.21 10.67 -12.16
CA VAL A 406 9.91 11.89 -11.74
C VAL A 406 8.96 13.07 -11.92
N LEU A 407 8.60 13.74 -10.84
CA LEU A 407 7.65 14.84 -10.81
C LEU A 407 8.32 16.10 -10.27
N ASP A 408 8.33 17.18 -11.05
CA ASP A 408 8.65 18.52 -10.54
C ASP A 408 7.36 19.20 -10.07
N VAL A 409 7.28 19.48 -8.76
CA VAL A 409 6.09 20.07 -8.13
C VAL A 409 6.06 21.60 -8.16
N ASN A 410 7.17 22.28 -8.50
CA ASN A 410 7.29 23.72 -8.33
C ASN A 410 7.58 24.45 -9.64
N SER A 411 6.57 25.16 -10.15
CA SER A 411 6.55 25.74 -11.50
C SER A 411 7.36 27.04 -11.67
N THR A 412 8.41 27.31 -10.88
CA THR A 412 9.14 28.60 -10.96
C THR A 412 9.99 28.77 -12.23
N GLY A 413 9.90 27.83 -13.17
CA GLY A 413 10.66 27.83 -14.42
C GLY A 413 12.04 27.19 -14.29
N SER A 414 12.29 26.48 -13.17
CA SER A 414 13.36 25.50 -13.06
C SER A 414 13.21 24.46 -14.17
N THR A 415 14.35 24.07 -14.72
CA THR A 415 14.41 23.00 -15.72
C THR A 415 15.39 21.96 -15.24
N GLY A 416 15.10 20.69 -15.52
CA GLY A 416 16.09 19.65 -15.43
C GLY A 416 15.90 18.53 -16.43
N THR A 417 16.82 17.58 -16.40
CA THR A 417 16.94 16.47 -17.34
C THR A 417 17.24 15.20 -16.56
N VAL A 418 16.52 14.13 -16.87
CA VAL A 418 16.93 12.77 -16.48
C VAL A 418 17.89 12.28 -17.55
N ASN A 419 19.17 12.16 -17.19
CA ASN A 419 20.25 11.75 -18.08
C ASN A 419 20.28 10.24 -18.21
N ASP A 420 20.26 9.54 -17.08
CA ASP A 420 20.23 8.09 -17.00
C ASP A 420 19.48 7.55 -15.77
N TRP A 421 19.06 6.29 -15.87
CA TRP A 421 18.50 5.52 -14.75
C TRP A 421 18.71 4.00 -14.92
N GLN A 422 18.77 3.29 -13.81
CA GLN A 422 18.88 1.83 -13.75
C GLN A 422 18.26 1.32 -12.43
N LEU A 423 17.54 0.20 -12.48
CA LEU A 423 17.11 -0.52 -11.28
C LEU A 423 18.02 -1.72 -11.04
N VAL A 424 18.33 -1.97 -9.77
CA VAL A 424 18.99 -3.17 -9.27
C VAL A 424 18.12 -3.78 -8.18
N PHE A 425 17.78 -5.05 -8.37
CA PHE A 425 17.00 -5.84 -7.42
C PHE A 425 17.94 -6.81 -6.71
N HIS A 426 17.78 -6.91 -5.39
CA HIS A 426 18.54 -7.82 -4.54
C HIS A 426 17.59 -8.75 -3.81
N GLY A 427 17.93 -10.03 -3.71
CA GLY A 427 17.12 -10.98 -2.96
C GLY A 427 17.52 -12.43 -3.18
N THR A 428 16.55 -13.33 -3.17
CA THR A 428 16.78 -14.77 -3.37
C THR A 428 16.14 -15.28 -4.66
N GLU A 429 16.75 -16.30 -5.26
CA GLU A 429 16.15 -17.02 -6.38
C GLU A 429 14.74 -17.49 -6.00
N ALA A 430 13.74 -17.09 -6.79
CA ALA A 430 12.35 -17.46 -6.52
C ALA A 430 11.96 -18.78 -7.19
N ASP A 431 12.67 -19.22 -8.23
CA ASP A 431 12.46 -20.48 -8.95
C ASP A 431 13.84 -21.17 -9.10
N ALA A 432 14.13 -22.13 -8.22
CA ALA A 432 15.49 -22.65 -8.09
C ALA A 432 15.92 -23.59 -9.22
N ASP A 433 14.99 -24.15 -10.00
CA ASP A 433 15.30 -25.04 -11.13
C ASP A 433 14.84 -24.54 -12.51
N GLY A 434 14.14 -23.42 -12.54
CA GLY A 434 13.79 -22.67 -13.74
C GLY A 434 12.65 -23.29 -14.55
N ASP A 435 11.76 -24.06 -13.90
CA ASP A 435 10.66 -24.74 -14.55
C ASP A 435 9.39 -23.88 -14.70
N GLY A 436 9.37 -22.70 -14.08
CA GLY A 436 8.28 -21.74 -14.13
C GLY A 436 7.41 -21.69 -12.88
N TRP A 437 7.63 -22.58 -11.91
CA TRP A 437 7.00 -22.54 -10.59
C TRP A 437 7.95 -21.97 -9.56
N THR A 438 7.45 -21.11 -8.69
CA THR A 438 8.26 -20.57 -7.59
C THR A 438 8.46 -21.63 -6.52
N ASN A 439 9.59 -21.53 -5.82
CA ASN A 439 9.93 -22.34 -4.66
C ASN A 439 8.81 -22.32 -3.59
N GLU A 440 8.06 -21.22 -3.49
CA GLU A 440 6.92 -21.11 -2.57
C GLU A 440 5.73 -21.94 -3.05
N GLU A 441 5.33 -21.78 -4.31
CA GLU A 441 4.28 -22.59 -4.93
C GLU A 441 4.62 -24.08 -4.86
N GLU A 442 5.83 -24.48 -5.25
CA GLU A 442 6.26 -25.87 -5.21
C GLU A 442 6.21 -26.48 -3.80
N ASN A 443 6.64 -25.75 -2.77
CA ASN A 443 6.53 -26.22 -1.39
C ASN A 443 5.08 -26.37 -0.94
N LEU A 444 4.20 -25.47 -1.39
CA LEU A 444 2.78 -25.48 -1.04
C LEU A 444 2.02 -26.59 -1.78
N CYS A 445 2.36 -26.83 -3.04
CA CYS A 445 1.77 -27.83 -3.93
C CYS A 445 2.42 -29.22 -3.81
N GLY A 446 3.51 -29.33 -3.05
CA GLY A 446 4.15 -30.61 -2.71
C GLY A 446 5.12 -31.17 -3.78
N SER A 447 5.61 -30.31 -4.67
CA SER A 447 6.61 -30.65 -5.68
C SER A 447 8.05 -30.42 -5.16
N MET A 448 9.08 -30.67 -5.98
CA MET A 448 10.47 -30.63 -5.54
C MET A 448 11.21 -29.43 -6.11
N VAL A 449 11.51 -28.45 -5.24
CA VAL A 449 12.17 -27.16 -5.53
C VAL A 449 13.58 -27.20 -6.16
N ASN A 450 14.07 -28.34 -6.62
CA ASN A 450 15.37 -28.46 -7.30
C ASN A 450 15.36 -29.54 -8.39
N ASP A 451 14.18 -29.98 -8.85
CA ASP A 451 14.01 -30.93 -9.94
C ASP A 451 13.02 -30.39 -10.97
N PRO A 452 13.50 -29.87 -12.12
CA PRO A 452 12.64 -29.20 -13.12
C PRO A 452 11.72 -30.17 -13.88
N ASN A 453 11.65 -31.43 -13.45
CA ASN A 453 10.69 -32.43 -13.93
C ASN A 453 9.63 -32.78 -12.87
N SER A 454 9.69 -32.10 -11.72
CA SER A 454 8.77 -32.24 -10.60
C SER A 454 7.98 -30.93 -10.47
N THR A 455 7.12 -30.65 -11.45
CA THR A 455 6.19 -29.52 -11.39
C THR A 455 4.97 -29.86 -10.52
N PRO A 456 4.32 -28.86 -9.91
CA PRO A 456 2.96 -28.99 -9.39
C PRO A 456 1.97 -29.55 -10.43
N ASP A 457 0.93 -30.23 -9.95
CA ASP A 457 -0.23 -30.58 -10.77
C ASP A 457 -1.05 -29.30 -11.00
N ASP A 458 -1.45 -29.07 -12.26
CA ASP A 458 -2.18 -27.89 -12.77
C ASP A 458 -3.03 -28.39 -13.96
N VAL A 459 -4.28 -28.77 -13.65
CA VAL A 459 -5.16 -29.49 -14.57
C VAL A 459 -5.66 -28.62 -15.71
N ASP A 460 -6.00 -27.36 -15.44
CA ASP A 460 -6.54 -26.43 -16.42
C ASP A 460 -5.45 -25.58 -17.12
N GLY A 461 -4.25 -25.52 -16.55
CA GLY A 461 -3.09 -24.84 -17.10
C GLY A 461 -3.11 -23.33 -16.90
N ASP A 462 -3.84 -22.82 -15.91
CA ASP A 462 -3.96 -21.39 -15.62
C ASP A 462 -2.77 -20.81 -14.84
N GLY A 463 -1.91 -21.68 -14.30
CA GLY A 463 -0.73 -21.33 -13.52
C GLY A 463 -0.94 -21.36 -12.00
N THR A 464 -2.11 -21.79 -11.53
CA THR A 464 -2.40 -22.12 -10.14
C THR A 464 -2.35 -23.64 -9.99
N CYS A 465 -1.69 -24.15 -8.96
CA CYS A 465 -1.65 -25.60 -8.78
C CYS A 465 -2.96 -26.13 -8.19
N ASP A 466 -3.31 -27.38 -8.47
CA ASP A 466 -4.56 -28.02 -8.01
C ASP A 466 -4.78 -27.93 -6.48
N ALA A 467 -3.71 -27.82 -5.69
CA ALA A 467 -3.78 -27.73 -4.23
C ALA A 467 -4.18 -26.33 -3.71
N MET A 468 -4.06 -25.30 -4.56
CA MET A 468 -4.36 -23.90 -4.28
C MET A 468 -5.50 -23.36 -5.14
N ASP A 469 -5.85 -24.08 -6.19
CA ASP A 469 -6.91 -23.71 -7.10
C ASP A 469 -8.28 -23.97 -6.48
N ASP A 470 -9.20 -23.01 -6.64
CA ASP A 470 -10.60 -23.12 -6.21
C ASP A 470 -11.50 -23.73 -7.32
N ASP A 471 -11.03 -23.82 -8.56
CA ASP A 471 -11.70 -24.37 -9.76
C ASP A 471 -10.67 -25.14 -10.61
N ILE A 472 -10.28 -26.33 -10.14
CA ILE A 472 -9.11 -27.09 -10.63
C ILE A 472 -9.15 -27.36 -12.15
N ASP A 473 -10.34 -27.51 -12.74
CA ASP A 473 -10.47 -27.82 -14.16
C ASP A 473 -10.96 -26.65 -15.03
N GLY A 474 -11.17 -25.47 -14.42
CA GLY A 474 -11.44 -24.21 -15.08
C GLY A 474 -12.78 -24.17 -15.81
N ASP A 475 -13.76 -24.97 -15.39
CA ASP A 475 -15.07 -25.05 -16.03
C ASP A 475 -16.08 -24.01 -15.50
N GLY A 476 -15.70 -23.26 -14.47
CA GLY A 476 -16.47 -22.20 -13.84
C GLY A 476 -17.20 -22.63 -12.56
N TRP A 477 -17.05 -23.89 -12.13
CA TRP A 477 -17.60 -24.41 -10.88
C TRP A 477 -16.50 -24.60 -9.84
N SER A 478 -16.72 -24.10 -8.62
CA SER A 478 -15.73 -24.31 -7.57
C SER A 478 -15.63 -25.79 -7.17
N ASN A 479 -14.43 -26.24 -6.78
CA ASN A 479 -14.17 -27.58 -6.26
C ASN A 479 -15.13 -27.98 -5.12
N VAL A 480 -15.52 -27.00 -4.30
CA VAL A 480 -16.47 -27.19 -3.19
C VAL A 480 -17.89 -27.39 -3.72
N SER A 481 -18.31 -26.59 -4.69
CA SER A 481 -19.62 -26.74 -5.34
C SER A 481 -19.72 -28.09 -6.02
N GLU A 482 -18.71 -28.50 -6.79
CA GLU A 482 -18.70 -29.78 -7.48
C GLU A 482 -18.73 -30.98 -6.54
N MET A 483 -17.94 -30.94 -5.47
CA MET A 483 -17.98 -31.98 -4.44
C MET A 483 -19.36 -32.10 -3.81
N ALA A 484 -20.06 -30.96 -3.61
CA ALA A 484 -21.42 -30.93 -3.09
C ALA A 484 -22.42 -31.49 -4.11
N CYS A 485 -22.25 -31.15 -5.38
CA CYS A 485 -23.06 -31.59 -6.52
C CYS A 485 -22.79 -33.02 -6.99
N GLY A 486 -21.73 -33.65 -6.46
CA GLY A 486 -21.32 -35.01 -6.78
C GLY A 486 -20.65 -35.16 -8.14
N THR A 487 -20.07 -34.07 -8.65
CA THR A 487 -19.25 -34.02 -9.86
C THR A 487 -17.76 -34.15 -9.55
N ASP A 488 -16.95 -34.30 -10.60
CA ASP A 488 -15.52 -34.56 -10.51
C ASP A 488 -14.74 -33.29 -10.87
N ALA A 489 -14.17 -32.65 -9.85
CA ALA A 489 -13.39 -31.40 -9.95
C ALA A 489 -12.02 -31.53 -10.63
N TYR A 490 -11.87 -32.52 -11.49
CA TYR A 490 -10.66 -32.79 -12.27
C TYR A 490 -11.03 -33.09 -13.74
N ASP A 491 -12.30 -32.94 -14.12
CA ASP A 491 -12.81 -33.22 -15.46
C ASP A 491 -13.80 -32.11 -15.87
N PRO A 492 -13.41 -31.17 -16.74
CA PRO A 492 -14.21 -29.99 -17.09
C PRO A 492 -15.46 -30.32 -17.93
N LEU A 493 -15.73 -31.61 -18.14
CA LEU A 493 -16.94 -32.14 -18.75
C LEU A 493 -17.92 -32.71 -17.72
N SER A 494 -17.50 -32.81 -16.46
CA SER A 494 -18.29 -33.29 -15.34
C SER A 494 -19.07 -32.14 -14.70
N LEU A 495 -19.91 -31.46 -15.46
CA LEU A 495 -20.70 -30.35 -14.93
C LEU A 495 -21.89 -30.83 -14.06
N PRO A 496 -22.31 -30.04 -13.05
CA PRO A 496 -23.54 -30.28 -12.32
C PRO A 496 -24.75 -30.36 -13.25
N SER A 497 -25.73 -31.21 -12.90
CA SER A 497 -26.84 -31.53 -13.82
C SER A 497 -27.85 -30.40 -14.03
N ALA A 498 -27.94 -29.48 -13.06
CA ALA A 498 -28.82 -28.32 -13.06
C ALA A 498 -28.34 -27.29 -12.04
N ASP A 499 -28.55 -26.03 -12.38
CA ASP A 499 -28.28 -24.81 -11.61
C ASP A 499 -29.31 -23.79 -12.12
N THR A 500 -30.46 -23.75 -11.45
CA THR A 500 -31.67 -23.13 -11.98
C THR A 500 -31.62 -21.60 -11.90
N ASP A 501 -30.95 -21.03 -10.90
CA ASP A 501 -30.79 -19.59 -10.73
C ASP A 501 -29.40 -19.06 -11.17
N SER A 502 -28.45 -19.96 -11.46
CA SER A 502 -27.08 -19.65 -11.91
C SER A 502 -26.23 -18.91 -10.87
N ASP A 503 -26.43 -19.18 -9.58
CA ASP A 503 -25.66 -18.57 -8.49
C ASP A 503 -24.36 -19.32 -8.12
N GLY A 504 -24.12 -20.49 -8.72
CA GLY A 504 -22.94 -21.34 -8.47
C GLY A 504 -23.15 -22.46 -7.45
N LEU A 505 -24.41 -22.70 -7.06
CA LEU A 505 -24.87 -23.90 -6.36
C LEU A 505 -25.77 -24.72 -7.30
N CYS A 506 -25.68 -26.05 -7.24
CA CYS A 506 -26.61 -26.87 -8.00
C CYS A 506 -27.90 -27.13 -7.22
N ASP A 507 -29.00 -27.34 -7.93
CA ASP A 507 -30.35 -27.63 -7.42
C ASP A 507 -30.43 -28.80 -6.40
N SER A 508 -29.36 -29.62 -6.29
CA SER A 508 -29.34 -30.75 -5.34
C SER A 508 -28.86 -30.37 -3.94
N VAL A 509 -28.22 -29.21 -3.80
CA VAL A 509 -27.64 -28.69 -2.54
C VAL A 509 -28.03 -27.25 -2.25
N ASP A 510 -28.55 -26.54 -3.25
CA ASP A 510 -29.29 -25.31 -3.04
C ASP A 510 -30.57 -25.61 -2.22
N ILE A 511 -31.00 -24.61 -1.46
CA ILE A 511 -32.19 -24.66 -0.61
C ILE A 511 -33.34 -23.84 -1.19
N ASP A 512 -33.06 -23.05 -2.23
CA ASP A 512 -33.98 -22.16 -2.96
C ASP A 512 -33.51 -22.12 -4.43
N ASP A 513 -33.72 -23.24 -5.15
CA ASP A 513 -33.08 -23.52 -6.45
C ASP A 513 -33.38 -22.45 -7.53
N ASP A 514 -34.43 -21.64 -7.36
CA ASP A 514 -34.80 -20.56 -8.28
C ASP A 514 -34.72 -19.14 -7.69
N ASN A 515 -34.28 -19.06 -6.43
CA ASN A 515 -33.94 -17.85 -5.66
C ASN A 515 -35.04 -16.80 -5.64
N ASP A 516 -36.29 -17.26 -5.56
CA ASP A 516 -37.46 -16.40 -5.40
C ASP A 516 -37.71 -15.97 -3.94
N GLY A 517 -36.93 -16.54 -3.02
CA GLY A 517 -36.92 -16.25 -1.60
C GLY A 517 -37.73 -17.25 -0.76
N ILE A 518 -38.21 -18.34 -1.36
CA ILE A 518 -38.96 -19.41 -0.70
C ILE A 518 -38.19 -20.73 -0.82
N GLU A 519 -37.79 -21.30 0.32
CA GLU A 519 -37.05 -22.58 0.30
C GLU A 519 -37.84 -23.70 -0.42
N ASP A 520 -37.18 -24.58 -1.17
CA ASP A 520 -37.79 -25.64 -2.00
C ASP A 520 -38.77 -26.53 -1.23
N ASN A 521 -38.55 -26.67 0.08
CA ASN A 521 -39.39 -27.49 0.96
C ASN A 521 -40.74 -26.84 1.30
N MET A 522 -40.85 -25.53 1.05
CA MET A 522 -42.01 -24.66 1.23
C MET A 522 -42.52 -24.12 -0.11
N ASP A 523 -41.78 -24.36 -1.19
CA ASP A 523 -42.10 -24.00 -2.55
C ASP A 523 -42.86 -25.13 -3.29
N ALA A 524 -43.99 -24.80 -3.91
CA ALA A 524 -44.77 -25.73 -4.73
C ALA A 524 -44.18 -25.94 -6.14
N PHE A 525 -43.38 -25.01 -6.64
CA PHE A 525 -42.63 -25.04 -7.91
C PHE A 525 -41.16 -24.60 -7.72
N PRO A 526 -40.32 -25.39 -7.03
CA PRO A 526 -38.96 -24.98 -6.63
C PRO A 526 -37.98 -24.61 -7.75
N LEU A 527 -38.34 -24.78 -9.02
CA LEU A 527 -37.45 -24.51 -10.16
C LEU A 527 -38.01 -23.38 -11.06
N ASP A 528 -39.00 -22.65 -10.58
CA ASP A 528 -39.69 -21.58 -11.28
C ASP A 528 -39.77 -20.38 -10.35
N GLY A 529 -38.74 -19.51 -10.41
CA GLY A 529 -38.60 -18.36 -9.50
C GLY A 529 -39.63 -17.25 -9.70
N GLN A 530 -40.75 -17.61 -10.33
CA GLN A 530 -41.95 -16.86 -10.53
C GLN A 530 -43.18 -17.46 -9.86
N ALA A 531 -43.06 -18.58 -9.15
CA ALA A 531 -44.18 -19.35 -8.66
C ALA A 531 -43.81 -20.20 -7.44
N TRP A 532 -44.27 -19.80 -6.25
CA TRP A 532 -43.98 -20.59 -5.04
C TRP A 532 -45.22 -21.22 -4.36
N HIS A 533 -46.43 -20.76 -4.71
CA HIS A 533 -47.66 -21.07 -3.96
C HIS A 533 -48.74 -21.73 -4.84
N ASP A 534 -49.25 -22.88 -4.38
CA ASP A 534 -50.38 -23.61 -4.96
C ASP A 534 -51.39 -23.93 -3.84
N THR A 535 -52.38 -23.05 -3.63
CA THR A 535 -53.35 -23.16 -2.53
C THR A 535 -54.30 -24.33 -2.71
N ASP A 536 -54.65 -24.68 -3.96
CA ASP A 536 -55.68 -25.69 -4.24
C ASP A 536 -55.12 -27.06 -4.68
N GLY A 537 -53.80 -27.16 -4.86
CA GLY A 537 -53.04 -28.37 -5.07
C GLY A 537 -53.25 -28.98 -6.45
N ASP A 538 -53.60 -28.17 -7.45
CA ASP A 538 -53.88 -28.63 -8.81
C ASP A 538 -52.64 -28.73 -9.70
N GLY A 539 -51.48 -28.33 -9.17
CA GLY A 539 -50.19 -28.34 -9.86
C GLY A 539 -50.00 -27.14 -10.79
N LEU A 540 -50.77 -26.06 -10.60
CA LEU A 540 -50.60 -24.75 -11.22
C LEU A 540 -50.45 -23.70 -10.12
N ALA A 541 -49.57 -22.73 -10.33
CA ALA A 541 -49.37 -21.67 -9.35
C ALA A 541 -50.61 -20.77 -9.25
N ASP A 542 -50.91 -20.30 -8.03
CA ASP A 542 -52.05 -19.43 -7.75
C ASP A 542 -51.98 -18.10 -8.54
N GLU A 543 -50.77 -17.63 -8.88
CA GLU A 543 -50.50 -16.32 -9.50
C GLU A 543 -49.50 -16.36 -10.67
N THR A 544 -49.89 -16.81 -11.87
CA THR A 544 -49.07 -16.49 -13.06
C THR A 544 -49.41 -15.11 -13.59
N TYR A 545 -48.53 -14.10 -13.43
CA TYR A 545 -48.01 -13.20 -14.50
C TYR A 545 -46.91 -12.25 -13.95
N LYS A 546 -45.63 -12.60 -14.11
CA LYS A 546 -44.55 -11.60 -14.30
C LYS A 546 -44.25 -11.56 -15.79
N LEU A 547 -44.45 -10.40 -16.42
CA LEU A 547 -44.05 -10.22 -17.82
C LEU A 547 -42.53 -9.99 -17.86
N VAL A 548 -41.74 -11.05 -17.70
CA VAL A 548 -40.28 -11.02 -17.94
C VAL A 548 -40.03 -11.17 -19.43
N CYS A 549 -40.29 -10.12 -20.22
CA CYS A 549 -39.63 -10.09 -21.54
C CYS A 549 -39.03 -8.76 -21.96
N CYS A 550 -39.28 -7.66 -21.25
CA CYS A 550 -38.49 -6.44 -21.41
C CYS A 550 -38.49 -5.66 -20.08
N THR A 551 -37.33 -5.52 -19.43
CA THR A 551 -37.11 -4.62 -18.28
C THR A 551 -37.14 -3.15 -18.72
N TYR A 552 -38.32 -2.69 -19.09
CA TYR A 552 -38.55 -1.38 -19.71
C TYR A 552 -40.00 -0.98 -19.50
N SER A 553 -40.23 0.03 -18.66
CA SER A 553 -41.54 0.68 -18.59
C SER A 553 -41.53 1.82 -19.61
N LEU A 554 -42.39 1.68 -20.62
CA LEU A 554 -42.54 2.64 -21.71
C LEU A 554 -43.74 3.56 -21.44
N ASP A 555 -43.50 4.86 -21.38
CA ASP A 555 -44.53 5.89 -21.42
C ASP A 555 -44.52 6.54 -22.81
N GLU A 556 -45.47 6.10 -23.65
CA GLU A 556 -45.73 6.66 -24.98
C GLU A 556 -46.66 7.89 -24.92
N PHE A 557 -47.08 8.33 -23.72
CA PHE A 557 -47.98 9.46 -23.49
C PHE A 557 -49.35 9.37 -24.21
N GLU A 558 -49.76 8.18 -24.65
CA GLU A 558 -51.03 7.96 -25.37
C GLU A 558 -52.26 7.89 -24.47
N ASP A 559 -52.05 7.89 -23.15
CA ASP A 559 -53.13 7.81 -22.18
C ASP A 559 -53.81 9.16 -21.94
N VAL A 560 -55.10 9.10 -21.58
CA VAL A 560 -55.92 10.31 -21.34
C VAL A 560 -55.48 11.06 -20.07
N GLN A 561 -54.65 10.46 -19.22
CA GLN A 561 -54.13 11.04 -17.98
C GLN A 561 -52.64 10.76 -17.85
N LEU A 562 -51.85 11.81 -17.58
CA LEU A 562 -50.39 11.74 -17.49
C LEU A 562 -49.84 10.79 -16.42
N ASN A 563 -50.62 10.47 -15.39
CA ASN A 563 -50.17 9.63 -14.29
C ASN A 563 -50.67 8.17 -14.39
N SER A 564 -50.88 7.66 -15.60
CA SER A 564 -51.30 6.28 -15.84
C SER A 564 -50.15 5.27 -15.74
N THR A 565 -49.00 5.60 -16.33
CA THR A 565 -47.81 4.73 -16.39
C THR A 565 -46.79 5.10 -15.33
N PHE A 566 -46.47 6.40 -15.20
CA PHE A 566 -45.54 6.92 -14.21
C PHE A 566 -46.19 7.99 -13.35
N SER A 567 -45.75 8.13 -12.09
CA SER A 567 -46.21 9.20 -11.20
C SER A 567 -45.40 10.48 -11.43
N TRP A 568 -45.80 11.27 -12.42
CA TRP A 568 -45.10 12.51 -12.78
C TRP A 568 -45.34 13.65 -11.77
N ASP A 569 -44.27 14.38 -11.44
CA ASP A 569 -44.31 15.68 -10.77
C ASP A 569 -44.27 16.81 -11.81
N LEU A 570 -45.42 17.47 -11.98
CA LEU A 570 -45.65 18.52 -12.98
C LEU A 570 -45.00 19.88 -12.65
N GLY A 571 -44.27 19.97 -11.53
CA GLY A 571 -43.53 21.17 -11.14
C GLY A 571 -44.42 22.42 -10.91
N ALA A 572 -43.78 23.59 -10.84
CA ALA A 572 -44.49 24.87 -10.72
C ALA A 572 -45.00 25.38 -12.07
N SER A 573 -46.15 26.08 -12.06
CA SER A 573 -46.78 26.64 -13.26
C SER A 573 -45.86 27.61 -14.02
N PRO A 574 -45.79 27.53 -15.37
CA PRO A 574 -46.62 26.71 -16.26
C PRO A 574 -46.13 25.27 -16.40
N SER A 575 -47.04 24.30 -16.20
CA SER A 575 -46.73 22.87 -16.25
C SER A 575 -46.66 22.33 -17.67
N TRP A 576 -45.93 21.24 -17.85
CA TRP A 576 -45.95 20.43 -19.06
C TRP A 576 -47.33 19.77 -19.24
N SER A 577 -47.73 19.51 -20.48
CA SER A 577 -49.06 18.97 -20.81
C SER A 577 -49.05 18.10 -22.06
N LEU A 578 -49.97 17.14 -22.14
CA LEU A 578 -50.19 16.33 -23.35
C LEU A 578 -50.54 17.20 -24.56
N ASP A 579 -49.82 16.97 -25.66
CA ASP A 579 -50.03 17.60 -26.95
C ASP A 579 -50.36 16.55 -28.00
N ASN A 580 -51.58 16.60 -28.53
CA ASN A 580 -52.06 15.65 -29.52
C ASN A 580 -51.85 16.13 -30.97
N SER A 581 -51.04 17.17 -31.17
CA SER A 581 -50.76 17.76 -32.49
C SER A 581 -49.34 17.45 -33.00
N THR A 582 -48.42 17.13 -32.09
CA THR A 582 -47.01 16.84 -32.37
C THR A 582 -46.63 15.61 -31.57
N SER A 583 -46.13 14.55 -32.21
CA SER A 583 -45.65 13.35 -31.54
C SER A 583 -44.54 12.68 -32.37
N SER A 584 -43.70 11.88 -31.72
CA SER A 584 -42.65 11.05 -32.33
C SER A 584 -43.26 9.76 -32.89
N SER A 585 -44.18 9.17 -32.12
CA SER A 585 -45.07 8.07 -32.53
C SER A 585 -46.46 8.27 -31.93
N GLY A 586 -47.41 7.37 -32.21
CA GLY A 586 -48.76 7.49 -31.67
C GLY A 586 -49.52 8.77 -32.06
N ASN A 587 -50.35 9.28 -31.16
CA ASN A 587 -51.19 10.47 -31.32
C ASN A 587 -50.88 11.59 -30.33
N ALA A 588 -50.04 11.37 -29.32
CA ALA A 588 -49.75 12.33 -28.26
C ALA A 588 -48.26 12.35 -27.92
N SER A 589 -47.78 13.49 -27.41
CA SER A 589 -46.50 13.59 -26.72
C SER A 589 -46.60 14.59 -25.58
N LEU A 590 -45.56 14.72 -24.76
CA LEU A 590 -45.55 15.68 -23.68
C LEU A 590 -44.86 16.98 -24.11
N ARG A 591 -45.58 18.10 -24.06
CA ARG A 591 -45.09 19.43 -24.41
C ARG A 591 -44.78 20.28 -23.17
N SER A 592 -43.70 21.07 -23.24
CA SER A 592 -43.37 22.07 -22.24
C SER A 592 -44.47 23.12 -22.06
N GLY A 593 -44.55 23.67 -20.83
CA GLY A 593 -45.45 24.78 -20.53
C GLY A 593 -45.10 26.03 -21.34
N SER A 594 -46.10 26.83 -21.69
CA SER A 594 -45.88 28.12 -22.37
C SER A 594 -45.29 29.15 -21.41
N ILE A 595 -44.02 29.49 -21.60
CA ILE A 595 -43.22 30.38 -20.75
C ILE A 595 -42.84 31.69 -21.46
N SER A 596 -42.63 32.76 -20.69
CA SER A 596 -42.12 34.05 -21.18
C SER A 596 -40.58 34.08 -21.17
N ASP A 597 -39.99 35.16 -21.67
CA ASP A 597 -38.53 35.37 -21.63
C ASP A 597 -38.00 35.31 -20.18
N ASN A 598 -36.86 34.64 -19.98
CA ASN A 598 -36.24 34.40 -18.67
C ASN A 598 -37.12 33.60 -17.67
N GLU A 599 -38.01 32.75 -18.18
CA GLU A 599 -38.74 31.75 -17.40
C GLU A 599 -38.30 30.33 -17.82
N ALA A 600 -38.63 29.34 -16.99
CA ALA A 600 -38.43 27.93 -17.27
C ALA A 600 -39.65 27.12 -16.83
N SER A 601 -39.90 26.01 -17.52
CA SER A 601 -40.95 25.04 -17.22
C SER A 601 -40.32 23.65 -17.11
N SER A 602 -40.58 22.94 -16.01
CA SER A 602 -39.98 21.64 -15.73
C SER A 602 -40.98 20.58 -15.36
N ILE A 603 -40.66 19.34 -15.67
CA ILE A 603 -41.35 18.14 -15.20
C ILE A 603 -40.32 17.13 -14.71
N SER A 604 -40.65 16.37 -13.66
CA SER A 604 -39.76 15.34 -13.12
C SER A 604 -40.50 14.06 -12.76
N LEU A 605 -39.73 12.98 -12.67
CA LEU A 605 -40.17 11.66 -12.24
C LEU A 605 -39.12 11.07 -11.30
N THR A 606 -39.55 10.57 -10.15
CA THR A 606 -38.69 9.84 -9.20
C THR A 606 -39.13 8.40 -9.11
N LEU A 607 -38.21 7.47 -9.36
CA LEU A 607 -38.49 6.04 -9.42
C LEU A 607 -37.23 5.21 -9.15
N SER A 608 -37.43 3.94 -8.77
CA SER A 608 -36.34 2.97 -8.65
C SER A 608 -36.07 2.32 -10.00
N THR A 609 -34.81 2.25 -10.40
CA THR A 609 -34.36 1.70 -11.67
C THR A 609 -33.38 0.55 -11.46
N GLU A 610 -33.26 -0.29 -12.48
CA GLU A 610 -32.20 -1.28 -12.63
C GLU A 610 -30.99 -0.68 -13.35
N SER A 611 -29.85 -1.37 -13.28
CA SER A 611 -28.63 -0.94 -13.96
C SER A 611 -28.70 -1.19 -15.48
N ALA A 612 -29.21 -0.23 -16.24
CA ALA A 612 -29.27 -0.27 -17.70
C ALA A 612 -29.42 1.14 -18.33
N ASN A 613 -29.51 1.23 -19.65
CA ASN A 613 -29.77 2.50 -20.33
C ASN A 613 -31.27 2.81 -20.37
N GLY A 614 -31.64 4.03 -19.98
CA GLY A 614 -32.94 4.63 -20.31
C GLY A 614 -32.88 5.39 -21.64
N SER A 615 -34.04 5.68 -22.23
CA SER A 615 -34.12 6.49 -23.45
C SER A 615 -35.41 7.30 -23.56
N PHE A 616 -35.40 8.37 -24.35
CA PHE A 616 -36.62 9.08 -24.78
C PHE A 616 -36.41 9.74 -26.14
N ALA A 617 -37.50 9.95 -26.86
CA ALA A 617 -37.54 10.83 -28.03
C ALA A 617 -37.73 12.28 -27.57
N TYR A 618 -37.05 13.22 -28.22
CA TYR A 618 -37.21 14.65 -27.96
C TYR A 618 -37.32 15.46 -29.26
N LYS A 619 -37.99 16.61 -29.15
CA LYS A 619 -38.06 17.64 -30.18
C LYS A 619 -37.95 18.99 -29.51
N VAL A 620 -37.20 19.91 -30.12
CA VAL A 620 -37.15 21.32 -29.72
C VAL A 620 -37.49 22.17 -30.94
N ASP A 621 -38.32 23.19 -30.76
CA ASP A 621 -38.65 24.20 -31.77
C ASP A 621 -38.47 25.57 -31.11
N SER A 622 -37.21 26.00 -31.05
CA SER A 622 -36.77 27.19 -30.31
C SER A 622 -35.64 27.96 -31.02
N GLU A 623 -35.16 29.04 -30.41
CA GLU A 623 -33.95 29.72 -30.84
C GLU A 623 -32.68 28.89 -30.62
N SER A 624 -31.94 28.64 -31.70
CA SER A 624 -30.68 27.91 -31.66
C SER A 624 -29.68 28.61 -30.75
N SER A 625 -29.15 27.87 -29.78
CA SER A 625 -28.16 28.31 -28.79
C SER A 625 -28.64 29.32 -27.74
N TYR A 626 -29.94 29.56 -27.62
CA TYR A 626 -30.51 30.51 -26.66
C TYR A 626 -31.57 29.87 -25.76
N ASP A 627 -32.51 29.14 -26.36
CA ASP A 627 -33.60 28.47 -25.65
C ASP A 627 -33.37 26.96 -25.62
N PHE A 628 -33.35 26.36 -24.43
CA PHE A 628 -32.87 25.00 -24.23
C PHE A 628 -33.92 24.07 -23.61
N LEU A 629 -34.02 22.85 -24.15
CA LEU A 629 -34.43 21.67 -23.38
C LEU A 629 -33.19 21.14 -22.65
N ILE A 630 -33.29 20.97 -21.34
CA ILE A 630 -32.23 20.48 -20.47
C ILE A 630 -32.72 19.19 -19.80
N PHE A 631 -31.92 18.13 -19.88
CA PHE A 631 -32.17 16.87 -19.19
C PHE A 631 -31.16 16.67 -18.06
N SER A 632 -31.65 16.30 -16.87
CA SER A 632 -30.83 16.06 -15.69
C SER A 632 -31.23 14.79 -14.94
N VAL A 633 -30.24 14.12 -14.35
CA VAL A 633 -30.39 12.95 -13.48
C VAL A 633 -29.84 13.32 -12.10
N ASP A 634 -30.65 13.14 -11.06
CA ASP A 634 -30.31 13.47 -9.66
C ASP A 634 -29.80 14.90 -9.46
N GLY A 635 -30.34 15.83 -10.24
CA GLY A 635 -29.98 17.25 -10.22
C GLY A 635 -28.72 17.62 -11.00
N ALA A 636 -27.99 16.65 -11.57
CA ALA A 636 -26.87 16.91 -12.46
C ALA A 636 -27.34 16.98 -13.92
N GLN A 637 -27.02 18.08 -14.63
CA GLN A 637 -27.31 18.20 -16.06
C GLN A 637 -26.52 17.17 -16.87
N VAL A 638 -27.23 16.36 -17.65
CA VAL A 638 -26.67 15.31 -18.50
C VAL A 638 -26.53 15.80 -19.94
N GLU A 639 -27.54 16.48 -20.48
CA GLU A 639 -27.53 16.99 -21.86
C GLU A 639 -28.47 18.18 -22.06
N SER A 640 -28.28 18.96 -23.13
CA SER A 640 -29.18 20.06 -23.52
C SER A 640 -29.27 20.28 -25.03
N TRP A 641 -30.45 20.68 -25.51
CA TRP A 641 -30.75 20.89 -26.93
C TRP A 641 -31.46 22.21 -27.18
N SER A 642 -31.16 22.87 -28.30
CA SER A 642 -31.77 24.15 -28.73
C SER A 642 -31.95 24.19 -30.25
N GLY A 643 -32.77 25.11 -30.75
CA GLY A 643 -33.02 25.28 -32.18
C GLY A 643 -34.28 24.56 -32.67
N ASP A 644 -34.45 24.51 -34.00
CA ASP A 644 -35.50 23.71 -34.66
C ASP A 644 -34.95 22.33 -35.02
N THR A 645 -35.20 21.37 -34.12
CA THR A 645 -34.80 19.98 -34.26
C THR A 645 -36.01 19.14 -34.67
N GLY A 646 -35.80 18.20 -35.58
CA GLY A 646 -36.73 17.09 -35.77
C GLY A 646 -36.68 16.14 -34.56
N TRP A 647 -37.65 15.24 -34.46
CA TRP A 647 -37.62 14.19 -33.45
C TRP A 647 -36.33 13.38 -33.53
N SER A 648 -35.66 13.25 -32.38
CA SER A 648 -34.42 12.49 -32.21
C SER A 648 -34.50 11.69 -30.92
N ASN A 649 -33.83 10.54 -30.85
CA ASN A 649 -33.77 9.73 -29.63
C ASN A 649 -32.49 10.00 -28.86
N TYR A 650 -32.61 10.07 -27.54
CA TYR A 650 -31.49 10.18 -26.62
C TYR A 650 -31.49 8.99 -25.66
N SER A 651 -30.32 8.39 -25.42
CA SER A 651 -30.12 7.28 -24.48
C SER A 651 -29.06 7.66 -23.45
N PHE A 652 -29.26 7.22 -22.21
CA PHE A 652 -28.42 7.58 -21.08
C PHE A 652 -28.32 6.41 -20.09
N PRO A 653 -27.15 6.19 -19.46
CA PRO A 653 -26.98 5.14 -18.46
C PRO A 653 -27.67 5.49 -17.15
N LEU A 654 -28.26 4.50 -16.49
CA LEU A 654 -28.75 4.56 -15.12
C LEU A 654 -28.19 3.39 -14.31
N SER A 655 -27.78 3.66 -13.07
CA SER A 655 -27.41 2.62 -12.11
C SER A 655 -28.67 2.01 -11.45
N ALA A 656 -28.50 0.86 -10.81
CA ALA A 656 -29.53 0.35 -9.92
C ALA A 656 -29.71 1.28 -8.70
N GLY A 657 -30.95 1.66 -8.38
CA GLY A 657 -31.23 2.58 -7.28
C GLY A 657 -32.38 3.54 -7.55
N THR A 658 -32.66 4.44 -6.61
CA THR A 658 -33.70 5.46 -6.79
C THR A 658 -33.12 6.71 -7.42
N HIS A 659 -33.65 7.09 -8.58
CA HIS A 659 -33.20 8.23 -9.36
C HIS A 659 -34.33 9.24 -9.59
N THR A 660 -33.98 10.51 -9.74
CA THR A 660 -34.89 11.57 -10.17
C THR A 660 -34.48 12.09 -11.55
N LEU A 661 -35.34 11.86 -12.54
CA LEU A 661 -35.18 12.33 -13.91
C LEU A 661 -35.97 13.62 -14.10
N GLN A 662 -35.35 14.66 -14.65
CA GLN A 662 -35.99 15.96 -14.84
C GLN A 662 -35.70 16.56 -16.22
N TRP A 663 -36.76 17.05 -16.86
CA TRP A 663 -36.72 17.80 -18.12
C TRP A 663 -37.14 19.23 -17.86
N THR A 664 -36.33 20.18 -18.32
CA THR A 664 -36.57 21.61 -18.14
C THR A 664 -36.44 22.33 -19.47
N TYR A 665 -37.48 23.02 -19.91
CA TYR A 665 -37.40 23.98 -21.02
C TYR A 665 -37.20 25.38 -20.46
N SER A 666 -36.16 26.09 -20.90
CA SER A 666 -35.77 27.42 -20.40
C SER A 666 -35.56 28.41 -21.54
N LYS A 667 -36.05 29.64 -21.37
CA LYS A 667 -35.88 30.73 -22.33
C LYS A 667 -34.83 31.76 -21.92
N ASP A 668 -34.20 32.37 -22.91
CA ASP A 668 -33.25 33.48 -22.71
C ASP A 668 -33.94 34.86 -22.55
N TYR A 669 -33.16 35.95 -22.64
CA TYR A 669 -33.61 37.31 -22.35
C TYR A 669 -34.35 38.03 -23.49
N THR A 670 -34.22 37.63 -24.76
CA THR A 670 -34.85 38.37 -25.87
C THR A 670 -35.03 37.54 -27.14
N VAL A 671 -36.21 37.72 -27.76
CA VAL A 671 -36.64 37.19 -29.08
C VAL A 671 -37.33 35.82 -28.96
N SER A 672 -38.26 35.56 -29.88
CA SER A 672 -39.03 34.32 -29.96
C SER A 672 -38.96 33.84 -31.41
N ASN A 673 -38.55 32.60 -31.62
CA ASN A 673 -38.41 32.01 -32.95
C ASN A 673 -38.85 30.55 -32.90
N GLY A 674 -39.67 30.17 -33.88
CA GLY A 674 -40.32 28.86 -33.83
C GLY A 674 -41.53 28.86 -32.90
N GLN A 675 -41.77 27.73 -32.23
CA GLN A 675 -42.90 27.53 -31.32
C GLN A 675 -42.56 27.76 -29.84
N ASP A 676 -41.31 28.11 -29.53
CA ASP A 676 -40.74 28.25 -28.19
C ASP A 676 -41.17 27.12 -27.26
N ALA A 677 -40.91 25.88 -27.69
CA ALA A 677 -41.30 24.71 -26.93
C ALA A 677 -40.37 23.52 -27.14
N ALA A 678 -40.40 22.64 -26.15
CA ALA A 678 -39.81 21.32 -26.20
C ALA A 678 -40.88 20.25 -26.02
N TRP A 679 -40.64 19.09 -26.61
CA TRP A 679 -41.46 17.90 -26.45
C TRP A 679 -40.58 16.71 -26.07
N ILE A 680 -41.14 15.81 -25.27
CA ILE A 680 -40.61 14.47 -25.04
C ILE A 680 -41.68 13.42 -25.35
N ASP A 681 -41.24 12.28 -25.83
CA ASP A 681 -42.09 11.16 -26.23
C ASP A 681 -41.35 9.83 -26.07
N ASN A 682 -42.06 8.69 -26.05
CA ASN A 682 -41.51 7.34 -25.92
C ASN A 682 -40.44 7.21 -24.81
N LEU A 683 -40.79 7.59 -23.59
CA LEU A 683 -39.89 7.47 -22.46
C LEU A 683 -39.78 6.00 -22.05
N ASP A 684 -38.60 5.45 -22.18
CA ASP A 684 -38.30 4.05 -21.90
C ASP A 684 -37.30 3.95 -20.75
N LEU A 685 -37.72 3.39 -19.61
CA LEU A 685 -36.92 3.35 -18.39
C LEU A 685 -36.77 1.93 -17.83
N PRO A 686 -35.54 1.54 -17.42
CA PRO A 686 -35.27 0.22 -16.88
C PRO A 686 -35.80 0.10 -15.45
N THR A 687 -37.09 -0.25 -15.33
CA THR A 687 -37.84 -0.18 -14.06
C THR A 687 -38.71 -1.41 -13.90
N SER A 688 -38.90 -1.85 -12.66
CA SER A 688 -39.84 -2.91 -12.31
C SER A 688 -41.21 -2.32 -11.95
N LEU A 689 -42.26 -2.63 -12.72
CA LEU A 689 -43.65 -2.34 -12.33
C LEU A 689 -44.27 -3.55 -11.63
N PHE A 690 -44.84 -3.33 -10.44
CA PHE A 690 -45.73 -4.29 -9.78
C PHE A 690 -47.18 -3.86 -10.01
N MET A 691 -48.04 -4.75 -10.50
CA MET A 691 -49.49 -4.57 -10.43
C MET A 691 -50.11 -5.69 -9.58
N THR A 692 -50.90 -5.29 -8.59
CA THR A 692 -51.86 -6.18 -7.91
C THR A 692 -53.16 -6.23 -8.70
N ASN A 693 -53.71 -7.42 -8.99
CA ASN A 693 -55.10 -7.55 -9.44
C ASN A 693 -56.03 -7.69 -8.22
N PRO A 694 -57.11 -6.89 -8.11
CA PRO A 694 -58.01 -6.93 -6.98
C PRO A 694 -59.22 -7.86 -7.24
N GLU A 695 -59.06 -9.17 -7.42
CA GLU A 695 -60.15 -10.16 -7.18
C GLU A 695 -59.60 -11.58 -6.97
N VAL A 696 -59.49 -12.00 -5.70
CA VAL A 696 -59.97 -13.24 -5.03
C VAL A 696 -59.05 -13.58 -3.86
#